data_AF-A0A851P240-F1
#
_entry.id   AF-A0A851P240-F1
#
_cell.length_a   1.000
_cell.length_b   1.000
_cell.length_c   1.000
_cell.angle_alpha   90.00
_cell.angle_beta   90.00
_cell.angle_gamma   90.00
#
_symmetry.space_group_name_H-M   'P 1'
#
loop_
_entity.id
_entity.type
_entity.pdbx_description
1 polymer ?
#
loop_
_entity_poly.entity_id
_entity_poly.type
_entity_poly.pdbx_seq_one_letter_code
_entity_poly.pdbx_strand_id
1 'polypeptide(L)'
;SLYPFGTEQGDTECVRRTVDFSCPLLAPEMGFPLGQALRDALYFTDNGQIIFPPTDNHVPSSPHAPSQGFSGHEALPMVAAFWDDADFSRGIGTTWYQEYPTLGSTRPPLVREVEAKIQKYLKVPYSAKWTLKVTWERAPAYPSQQDDAQTNTFQAVLSTDGSRSFALLLYQDGGMRWDYTGLAARDALIGFSSGDGYARNSELTHEPPAVRPAVLCSCVPLDVRGLWLFRLDTRSQVSYRLLCLTWLQAQPPADTWSMELPPCPCSQPQAEADPRYRRSRAAKPPPAPGDSDIPMTVLRSVFPSQMGAGVRCVYRGAGLLEGWQERAWSPPTDPTDDGEMEAFEWCCQRVDKPYFCARYAEKRPRVGCEGYVPPTPANAFGDPHVITLDGLAYTFNGLGDFVLLLASDASTSTVLQGRMARTGTARATNFVAFAAQYTSITTTTVEWTLGSQGEVQVLLNYETIQFSYSQDMGAEVYYSPGILLVNASSITAIFDGAITISVSSSSGMLSVVCSLPDRYRNGTRGLLGVWDHNPTDDFQMPNGTSISVNSSVEEIFSYGMTWAVGEHNLFAQPLATPVRNFTPVFLSQLRQDNESQFQLAASWCRGCRECIYDTLSTGDVALGLATQSLVEDFQQKKAVLNTFPPTIVGDPSLTAFRTERVTRQYQAEGARFVPYISLELNISEDGMLTWEPRGTAPLSVTLQAAGPPGLPALLQLRFTLCSCHSSQQCDYSNTATVNGSSLQLAACRCDDGYWGPFCQHPPEPCAQGCFPGVGCDPHSGCGPCPPGLTGDGQHCAGEGLGCGSACGSRSCPQGFCSNGGRCRLHPSSCAPICECPPAFTDSRCLVAGGDFQPLASADLPRRSVRLRLRALRNATAEEVNVTVSAILGSLEVKAFWSNTNITRMASCSSSCPRRAPDGFAFAVVAEFTYTSSSSVIWFLNEELAAAIAGAFSGQRAQREAGTGHLFEHLHPDNVTDLVKLSVAELRHYFSCVLYGYEGYQLDYVGTDGFVCISPCKKGFCQHGGQCQHLPGGPTCSCVPFSIFSPGGSRCKQLSVSLAAFLGVLLGGLALLCLLLLAACLALSL
;
A
#
# COMPACT_ATOMS: atom_id res chain seq x y z
N SER A 1 -3.37 -31.76 -23.40
CA SER A 1 -4.29 -31.10 -24.35
C SER A 1 -4.49 -29.66 -23.89
N LEU A 2 -4.56 -28.75 -24.85
CA LEU A 2 -4.88 -27.34 -24.62
C LEU A 2 -6.35 -27.18 -24.21
N TYR A 3 -6.66 -26.07 -23.54
CA TYR A 3 -8.05 -25.65 -23.34
C TYR A 3 -8.66 -25.23 -24.67
N PRO A 4 -9.97 -25.42 -24.92
CA PRO A 4 -10.64 -24.89 -26.10
C PRO A 4 -10.38 -23.39 -26.28
N PHE A 5 -10.16 -22.96 -27.52
CA PHE A 5 -9.87 -21.57 -27.85
C PHE A 5 -10.47 -21.16 -29.20
N GLY A 6 -10.44 -19.86 -29.50
CA GLY A 6 -10.97 -19.26 -30.72
C GLY A 6 -12.35 -18.62 -30.53
N THR A 7 -12.87 -18.00 -31.59
CA THR A 7 -14.11 -17.20 -31.55
C THR A 7 -15.32 -18.00 -31.06
N GLU A 8 -15.42 -19.28 -31.41
CA GLU A 8 -16.51 -20.16 -30.97
C GLU A 8 -16.54 -20.38 -29.45
N GLN A 9 -15.41 -20.17 -28.78
CA GLN A 9 -15.26 -20.28 -27.32
C GLN A 9 -15.38 -18.93 -26.60
N GLY A 10 -15.62 -17.84 -27.35
CA GLY A 10 -15.71 -16.48 -26.82
C GLY A 10 -14.36 -15.80 -26.60
N ASP A 11 -13.28 -16.32 -27.16
CA ASP A 11 -11.97 -15.66 -27.11
C ASP A 11 -11.95 -14.44 -28.02
N THR A 12 -11.24 -13.41 -27.58
CA THR A 12 -10.97 -12.20 -28.37
C THR A 12 -9.70 -12.39 -29.18
N GLU A 13 -9.74 -12.07 -30.47
CA GLU A 13 -8.57 -12.08 -31.34
C GLU A 13 -7.65 -10.90 -30.98
N CYS A 14 -6.35 -11.19 -30.85
CA CYS A 14 -5.32 -10.17 -30.85
C CYS A 14 -4.22 -10.55 -31.85
N VAL A 15 -4.17 -9.87 -32.99
CA VAL A 15 -3.07 -10.05 -33.94
C VAL A 15 -2.84 -8.77 -34.73
N ARG A 16 -1.57 -8.38 -34.88
CA ARG A 16 -1.16 -7.41 -35.89
C ARG A 16 -0.31 -8.15 -36.91
N ARG A 17 -0.52 -7.86 -38.20
CA ARG A 17 0.25 -8.47 -39.29
C ARG A 17 1.61 -7.78 -39.43
N THR A 18 2.36 -7.79 -38.34
CA THR A 18 3.69 -7.21 -38.14
C THR A 18 4.47 -8.11 -37.18
N VAL A 19 5.75 -7.80 -36.95
CA VAL A 19 6.57 -8.37 -35.86
C VAL A 19 6.45 -7.51 -34.60
N ASP A 20 6.85 -8.06 -33.46
CA ASP A 20 7.00 -7.41 -32.15
C ASP A 20 5.77 -6.62 -31.67
N PHE A 21 4.57 -7.14 -31.88
CA PHE A 21 3.36 -6.47 -31.43
C PHE A 21 2.92 -6.88 -30.01
N SER A 22 2.46 -5.88 -29.25
CA SER A 22 1.82 -6.08 -27.96
C SER A 22 0.29 -6.07 -28.08
N CYS A 23 -0.35 -6.94 -27.32
CA CYS A 23 -1.79 -7.01 -27.15
C CYS A 23 -2.29 -6.08 -26.04
N PRO A 24 -3.61 -5.85 -25.92
CA PRO A 24 -4.16 -4.85 -25.01
C PRO A 24 -3.71 -5.02 -23.56
N LEU A 25 -3.49 -3.89 -22.89
CA LEU A 25 -3.24 -3.83 -21.46
C LEU A 25 -4.53 -4.21 -20.69
N LEU A 26 -4.41 -5.19 -19.80
CA LEU A 26 -5.47 -5.70 -18.94
C LEU A 26 -5.18 -5.26 -17.50
N ALA A 27 -6.17 -4.65 -16.84
CA ALA A 27 -6.03 -4.10 -15.49
C ALA A 27 -7.03 -4.79 -14.54
N PRO A 28 -6.67 -5.93 -13.93
CA PRO A 28 -7.55 -6.61 -12.98
C PRO A 28 -7.80 -5.71 -11.76
N GLU A 29 -9.07 -5.38 -11.48
CA GLU A 29 -9.44 -4.43 -10.41
C GLU A 29 -8.87 -4.84 -9.03
N MET A 30 -8.80 -6.14 -8.76
CA MET A 30 -8.22 -6.71 -7.54
C MET A 30 -6.69 -6.70 -7.49
N GLY A 31 -6.02 -6.38 -8.60
CA GLY A 31 -4.59 -6.55 -8.84
C GLY A 31 -4.18 -8.02 -9.03
N PHE A 32 -2.95 -8.23 -9.46
CA PHE A 32 -2.35 -9.56 -9.61
C PHE A 32 -1.10 -9.72 -8.74
N PRO A 33 -1.09 -10.63 -7.75
CA PRO A 33 0.11 -10.88 -6.95
C PRO A 33 1.23 -11.49 -7.81
N LEU A 34 2.43 -10.91 -7.80
CA LEU A 34 3.61 -11.46 -8.45
C LEU A 34 4.85 -11.13 -7.62
N GLY A 35 5.55 -12.17 -7.16
CA GLY A 35 6.67 -11.99 -6.22
C GLY A 35 6.17 -11.54 -4.84
N GLN A 36 6.62 -10.37 -4.42
CA GLN A 36 6.22 -9.67 -3.20
C GLN A 36 5.28 -8.48 -3.48
N ALA A 37 5.09 -8.13 -4.75
CA ALA A 37 4.31 -6.97 -5.18
C ALA A 37 2.91 -7.35 -5.70
N LEU A 38 1.97 -6.42 -5.55
CA LEU A 38 0.67 -6.47 -6.23
C LEU A 38 0.78 -5.63 -7.52
N ARG A 39 0.54 -6.24 -8.67
CA ARG A 39 0.64 -5.59 -9.99
C ARG A 39 -0.74 -5.08 -10.43
N ASP A 40 -0.80 -3.85 -10.92
CA ASP A 40 -2.06 -3.19 -11.31
C ASP A 40 -2.54 -3.61 -12.71
N ALA A 41 -1.59 -3.91 -13.62
CA ALA A 41 -1.87 -4.22 -14.99
C ALA A 41 -0.88 -5.24 -15.56
N LEU A 42 -1.23 -5.81 -16.71
CA LEU A 42 -0.39 -6.70 -17.51
C LEU A 42 -0.80 -6.64 -18.98
N TYR A 43 0.09 -7.03 -19.88
CA TYR A 43 -0.21 -7.26 -21.29
C TYR A 43 0.57 -8.48 -21.77
N PHE A 44 0.37 -8.89 -23.01
CA PHE A 44 1.11 -10.00 -23.60
C PHE A 44 1.55 -9.66 -25.02
N THR A 45 2.62 -10.31 -25.48
CA THR A 45 3.24 -10.07 -26.79
C THR A 45 3.04 -11.27 -27.70
N ASP A 46 3.23 -11.04 -28.99
CA ASP A 46 3.33 -12.09 -30.02
C ASP A 46 4.46 -13.09 -29.76
N ASN A 47 5.56 -12.61 -29.19
CA ASN A 47 6.73 -13.39 -28.80
C ASN A 47 6.52 -14.27 -27.54
N GLY A 48 5.29 -14.55 -27.13
CA GLY A 48 5.02 -15.52 -26.05
C GLY A 48 5.30 -15.02 -24.63
N GLN A 49 5.32 -13.70 -24.40
CA GLN A 49 5.51 -13.09 -23.07
C GLN A 49 4.19 -12.56 -22.51
N ILE A 50 4.04 -12.61 -21.18
CA ILE A 50 3.03 -11.84 -20.44
C ILE A 50 3.78 -10.93 -19.46
N ILE A 51 3.72 -9.62 -19.65
CA ILE A 51 4.56 -8.63 -18.97
C ILE A 51 3.69 -7.79 -18.02
N PHE A 52 4.23 -7.50 -16.83
CA PHE A 52 3.61 -6.65 -15.82
C PHE A 52 4.33 -5.31 -15.78
N PRO A 53 3.81 -4.29 -16.47
CA PRO A 53 4.51 -3.04 -16.58
C PRO A 53 4.53 -2.25 -15.26
N PRO A 54 5.55 -1.41 -15.04
CA PRO A 54 5.58 -0.49 -13.90
C PRO A 54 4.51 0.60 -14.01
N THR A 55 4.06 0.91 -15.24
CA THR A 55 3.06 1.94 -15.56
C THR A 55 2.28 1.54 -16.81
N ASP A 56 1.03 1.96 -16.92
CA ASP A 56 0.12 1.58 -18.01
C ASP A 56 0.63 1.93 -19.43
N ASN A 57 1.57 2.88 -19.57
CA ASN A 57 2.10 3.28 -20.90
C ASN A 57 3.42 2.63 -21.28
N HIS A 58 4.01 1.85 -20.38
CA HIS A 58 5.28 1.20 -20.66
C HIS A 58 5.02 -0.21 -21.18
N VAL A 59 4.81 -0.32 -22.49
CA VAL A 59 4.42 -1.57 -23.16
C VAL A 59 5.48 -2.01 -24.18
N PRO A 60 6.76 -2.18 -23.79
CA PRO A 60 7.79 -2.64 -24.71
C PRO A 60 7.55 -4.10 -25.14
N SER A 61 7.85 -4.42 -26.39
CA SER A 61 8.05 -5.81 -26.82
C SER A 61 9.54 -6.08 -26.94
N SER A 62 9.97 -7.30 -26.65
CA SER A 62 11.36 -7.71 -26.86
C SER A 62 11.39 -9.09 -27.52
N PRO A 63 11.92 -9.22 -28.74
CA PRO A 63 12.01 -10.51 -29.41
C PRO A 63 13.04 -11.45 -28.78
N HIS A 64 14.07 -10.90 -28.13
CA HIS A 64 15.24 -11.69 -27.69
C HIS A 64 15.27 -11.94 -26.19
N ALA A 65 15.21 -13.21 -25.82
CA ALA A 65 15.35 -13.61 -24.43
C ALA A 65 16.81 -13.49 -23.92
N PRO A 66 17.01 -13.23 -22.62
CA PRO A 66 18.34 -13.23 -22.01
C PRO A 66 19.02 -14.60 -22.13
N SER A 67 20.26 -14.62 -22.62
CA SER A 67 21.03 -15.87 -22.83
C SER A 67 21.32 -16.65 -21.54
N GLN A 68 21.22 -16.03 -20.36
CA GLN A 68 21.39 -16.66 -19.05
C GLN A 68 20.06 -17.01 -18.36
N GLY A 69 18.93 -16.79 -19.04
CA GLY A 69 17.59 -16.91 -18.46
C GLY A 69 17.26 -15.82 -17.45
N PHE A 70 16.19 -16.03 -16.66
CA PHE A 70 15.74 -15.12 -15.62
C PHE A 70 16.66 -15.15 -14.39
N SER A 71 17.10 -13.98 -13.96
CA SER A 71 17.80 -13.71 -12.70
C SER A 71 16.86 -13.44 -11.53
N GLY A 72 15.61 -13.03 -11.80
CA GLY A 72 14.65 -12.58 -10.79
C GLY A 72 14.64 -11.07 -10.59
N HIS A 73 15.61 -10.33 -11.14
CA HIS A 73 15.76 -8.88 -10.99
C HIS A 73 15.57 -8.13 -12.31
N GLU A 74 14.87 -8.74 -13.27
CA GLU A 74 14.52 -8.11 -14.53
C GLU A 74 13.74 -6.82 -14.29
N ALA A 75 14.06 -5.77 -15.07
CA ALA A 75 13.37 -4.48 -15.02
C ALA A 75 11.86 -4.61 -15.28
N LEU A 76 11.49 -5.62 -16.08
CA LEU A 76 10.11 -5.96 -16.39
C LEU A 76 9.77 -7.34 -15.82
N PRO A 77 8.96 -7.41 -14.76
CA PRO A 77 8.39 -8.66 -14.29
C PRO A 77 7.53 -9.29 -15.39
N MET A 78 7.64 -10.60 -15.60
CA MET A 78 6.95 -11.27 -16.69
C MET A 78 6.83 -12.78 -16.48
N VAL A 79 5.90 -13.39 -17.21
CA VAL A 79 5.80 -14.83 -17.43
C VAL A 79 6.11 -15.09 -18.90
N ALA A 80 7.17 -15.84 -19.17
CA ALA A 80 7.50 -16.31 -20.52
C ALA A 80 6.82 -17.65 -20.74
N ALA A 81 5.73 -17.63 -21.51
CA ALA A 81 5.03 -18.84 -21.93
C ALA A 81 5.91 -19.63 -22.90
N PHE A 82 6.47 -18.94 -23.89
CA PHE A 82 7.48 -19.44 -24.80
C PHE A 82 8.13 -18.22 -25.45
N TRP A 83 9.11 -17.62 -24.77
CA TRP A 83 9.70 -16.36 -25.22
C TRP A 83 10.76 -16.60 -26.29
N ASP A 84 10.44 -16.26 -27.53
CA ASP A 84 11.30 -16.31 -28.71
C ASP A 84 10.71 -15.44 -29.84
N ASP A 85 11.51 -15.09 -30.85
CA ASP A 85 11.13 -14.15 -31.93
C ASP A 85 10.12 -14.80 -32.90
N ALA A 86 8.89 -14.32 -32.90
CA ALA A 86 7.78 -14.82 -33.70
C ALA A 86 7.33 -13.81 -34.76
N ASP A 87 6.96 -14.28 -35.95
CA ASP A 87 6.69 -13.39 -37.10
C ASP A 87 5.30 -13.56 -37.71
N PHE A 88 4.31 -12.80 -37.23
CA PHE A 88 2.95 -12.84 -37.76
C PHE A 88 2.74 -11.98 -39.03
N SER A 89 3.80 -11.37 -39.58
CA SER A 89 3.71 -10.40 -40.68
C SER A 89 3.14 -10.98 -41.98
N ARG A 90 3.30 -12.29 -42.19
CA ARG A 90 2.85 -12.99 -43.41
C ARG A 90 1.41 -13.52 -43.36
N GLY A 91 0.65 -13.20 -42.31
CA GLY A 91 -0.74 -13.65 -42.19
C GLY A 91 -0.90 -15.08 -41.67
N ILE A 92 0.17 -15.68 -41.15
CA ILE A 92 0.18 -17.01 -40.54
C ILE A 92 0.03 -16.85 -39.02
N GLY A 93 -0.75 -17.75 -38.40
CA GLY A 93 -0.97 -17.76 -36.96
C GLY A 93 -1.88 -16.64 -36.46
N THR A 94 -2.31 -16.75 -35.20
CA THR A 94 -3.14 -15.78 -34.49
C THR A 94 -2.92 -15.91 -32.99
N THR A 95 -3.12 -14.84 -32.21
CA THR A 95 -3.20 -14.95 -30.75
C THR A 95 -4.61 -14.68 -30.24
N TRP A 96 -5.02 -15.44 -29.23
CA TRP A 96 -6.36 -15.42 -28.65
C TRP A 96 -6.26 -15.17 -27.15
N TYR A 97 -7.16 -14.38 -26.58
CA TYR A 97 -7.22 -14.21 -25.13
C TYR A 97 -8.65 -14.10 -24.60
N GLN A 98 -8.81 -14.45 -23.32
CA GLN A 98 -10.07 -14.25 -22.61
C GLN A 98 -9.83 -14.05 -21.12
N GLU A 99 -10.45 -13.01 -20.54
CA GLU A 99 -10.49 -12.77 -19.11
C GLU A 99 -11.75 -13.38 -18.47
N TYR A 100 -11.58 -13.99 -17.31
CA TYR A 100 -12.64 -14.59 -16.52
C TYR A 100 -12.66 -13.99 -15.11
N PRO A 101 -13.38 -12.87 -14.89
CA PRO A 101 -13.63 -12.36 -13.54
C PRO A 101 -14.64 -13.26 -12.83
N THR A 102 -14.22 -13.91 -11.74
CA THR A 102 -15.03 -14.86 -10.96
C THR A 102 -15.42 -14.33 -9.58
N LEU A 103 -15.19 -13.04 -9.33
CA LEU A 103 -15.70 -12.35 -8.15
C LEU A 103 -17.20 -12.11 -8.29
N GLY A 104 -18.01 -12.90 -7.57
CA GLY A 104 -19.47 -12.76 -7.54
C GLY A 104 -20.22 -13.38 -8.74
N SER A 105 -19.51 -14.02 -9.68
CA SER A 105 -20.09 -14.66 -10.86
C SER A 105 -20.02 -16.20 -10.81
N THR A 106 -20.81 -16.86 -11.65
CA THR A 106 -20.76 -18.32 -11.79
C THR A 106 -19.43 -18.73 -12.42
N ARG A 107 -18.71 -19.65 -11.77
CA ARG A 107 -17.41 -20.14 -12.27
C ARG A 107 -17.58 -20.84 -13.63
N PRO A 108 -16.96 -20.33 -14.70
CA PRO A 108 -16.97 -20.99 -16.02
C PRO A 108 -16.30 -22.38 -15.94
N PRO A 109 -16.64 -23.31 -16.85
CA PRO A 109 -16.04 -24.65 -16.89
C PRO A 109 -14.51 -24.63 -16.89
N LEU A 110 -13.91 -23.76 -17.72
CA LEU A 110 -12.45 -23.59 -17.80
C LEU A 110 -11.82 -23.24 -16.45
N VAL A 111 -12.42 -22.29 -15.70
CA VAL A 111 -11.91 -21.89 -14.40
C VAL A 111 -11.95 -23.06 -13.41
N ARG A 112 -13.02 -23.87 -13.41
CA ARG A 112 -13.12 -25.06 -12.55
C ARG A 112 -12.05 -26.09 -12.89
N GLU A 113 -11.73 -26.26 -14.16
CA GLU A 113 -10.65 -27.15 -14.59
C GLU A 113 -9.27 -26.63 -14.17
N VAL A 114 -9.03 -25.31 -14.26
CA VAL A 114 -7.82 -24.66 -13.76
C VAL A 114 -7.68 -24.85 -12.25
N GLU A 115 -8.75 -24.56 -11.49
CA GLU A 115 -8.81 -24.80 -10.04
C GLU A 115 -8.51 -26.27 -9.72
N ALA A 116 -9.15 -27.22 -10.42
CA ALA A 116 -8.94 -28.65 -10.21
C ALA A 116 -7.49 -29.09 -10.50
N LYS A 117 -6.85 -28.57 -11.55
CA LYS A 117 -5.43 -28.86 -11.84
C LYS A 117 -4.52 -28.30 -10.75
N ILE A 118 -4.71 -27.05 -10.33
CA ILE A 118 -3.91 -26.42 -9.27
C ILE A 118 -4.04 -27.22 -7.97
N GLN A 119 -5.27 -27.53 -7.55
CA GLN A 119 -5.52 -28.31 -6.33
C GLN A 119 -4.92 -29.72 -6.43
N LYS A 120 -5.09 -30.39 -7.57
CA LYS A 120 -4.58 -31.75 -7.80
C LYS A 120 -3.06 -31.81 -7.70
N TYR A 121 -2.35 -30.88 -8.33
CA TYR A 121 -0.90 -30.96 -8.52
C TYR A 121 -0.09 -30.19 -7.47
N LEU A 122 -0.57 -29.03 -7.00
CA LEU A 122 0.12 -28.27 -5.95
C LEU A 122 -0.37 -28.60 -4.54
N LYS A 123 -1.42 -29.42 -4.41
CA LYS A 123 -1.99 -29.84 -3.11
C LYS A 123 -2.41 -28.66 -2.22
N VAL A 124 -2.78 -27.54 -2.82
CA VAL A 124 -3.27 -26.34 -2.12
C VAL A 124 -4.76 -26.15 -2.39
N PRO A 125 -5.57 -25.83 -1.36
CA PRO A 125 -6.95 -25.41 -1.60
C PRO A 125 -6.92 -24.08 -2.34
N TYR A 126 -7.62 -23.98 -3.45
CA TYR A 126 -7.54 -22.82 -4.34
C TYR A 126 -8.88 -22.56 -5.01
N SER A 127 -9.36 -21.30 -4.95
CA SER A 127 -10.50 -20.87 -5.74
C SER A 127 -10.21 -19.54 -6.41
N ALA A 128 -10.22 -19.53 -7.73
CA ALA A 128 -9.87 -18.37 -8.52
C ALA A 128 -10.93 -17.28 -8.37
N LYS A 129 -10.46 -16.03 -8.27
CA LYS A 129 -11.25 -14.79 -8.34
C LYS A 129 -11.04 -14.03 -9.64
N TRP A 130 -9.92 -14.30 -10.31
CA TRP A 130 -9.62 -13.81 -11.64
C TRP A 130 -8.72 -14.82 -12.36
N THR A 131 -8.99 -15.05 -13.64
CA THR A 131 -8.21 -15.92 -14.52
C THR A 131 -8.09 -15.30 -15.90
N LEU A 132 -6.91 -15.34 -16.51
CA LEU A 132 -6.66 -14.98 -17.90
C LEU A 132 -6.14 -16.20 -18.66
N LYS A 133 -6.69 -16.46 -19.84
CA LYS A 133 -6.18 -17.44 -20.80
C LYS A 133 -5.65 -16.70 -22.02
N VAL A 134 -4.43 -17.04 -22.44
CA VAL A 134 -3.81 -16.58 -23.69
C VAL A 134 -3.39 -17.80 -24.51
N THR A 135 -3.65 -17.78 -25.81
CA THR A 135 -3.27 -18.83 -26.76
C THR A 135 -2.50 -18.22 -27.91
N TRP A 136 -1.32 -18.74 -28.21
CA TRP A 136 -0.58 -18.47 -29.44
C TRP A 136 -0.85 -19.65 -30.38
N GLU A 137 -1.68 -19.43 -31.38
CA GLU A 137 -2.07 -20.44 -32.35
C GLU A 137 -1.20 -20.34 -33.60
N ARG A 138 -0.53 -21.45 -33.95
CA ARG A 138 0.30 -21.55 -35.16
C ARG A 138 1.28 -20.36 -35.31
N ALA A 139 1.91 -19.96 -34.21
CA ALA A 139 2.93 -18.93 -34.20
C ALA A 139 4.13 -19.39 -35.07
N PRO A 140 4.50 -18.66 -36.13
CA PRO A 140 5.70 -18.95 -36.93
C PRO A 140 6.95 -18.34 -36.29
N ALA A 141 8.11 -18.95 -36.51
CA ALA A 141 9.39 -18.39 -36.07
C ALA A 141 9.81 -17.25 -36.99
N TYR A 142 10.56 -16.27 -36.48
CA TYR A 142 11.16 -15.23 -37.33
C TYR A 142 12.37 -15.79 -38.13
N PRO A 143 12.49 -15.46 -39.43
CA PRO A 143 11.49 -14.80 -40.27
C PRO A 143 10.43 -15.80 -40.78
N SER A 144 9.17 -15.37 -40.86
CA SER A 144 8.09 -16.19 -41.40
C SER A 144 8.20 -16.32 -42.92
N GLN A 145 7.99 -17.55 -43.43
CA GLN A 145 7.92 -17.84 -44.87
C GLN A 145 6.48 -17.92 -45.36
N GLN A 146 6.29 -17.79 -46.68
CA GLN A 146 4.98 -17.77 -47.31
C GLN A 146 4.15 -19.07 -47.13
N ASP A 147 4.80 -20.18 -46.73
CA ASP A 147 4.19 -21.48 -46.42
C ASP A 147 4.87 -22.15 -45.20
N ASP A 148 4.68 -21.56 -44.00
CA ASP A 148 5.23 -22.09 -42.75
C ASP A 148 4.45 -23.32 -42.26
N ALA A 149 4.91 -24.51 -42.68
CA ALA A 149 4.43 -25.78 -42.16
C ALA A 149 4.92 -26.09 -40.72
N GLN A 150 5.89 -25.30 -40.22
CA GLN A 150 6.62 -25.51 -38.97
C GLN A 150 6.27 -24.42 -37.93
N THR A 151 5.03 -24.43 -37.44
CA THR A 151 4.54 -23.45 -36.45
C THR A 151 4.40 -24.04 -35.04
N ASN A 152 4.44 -23.20 -34.01
CA ASN A 152 4.20 -23.57 -32.62
C ASN A 152 2.79 -23.19 -32.16
N THR A 153 2.15 -24.05 -31.35
CA THR A 153 0.87 -23.73 -30.70
C THR A 153 0.94 -24.03 -29.20
N PHE A 154 0.70 -23.00 -28.38
CA PHE A 154 0.81 -23.08 -26.92
C PHE A 154 -0.12 -22.08 -26.22
N GLN A 155 -0.31 -22.28 -24.91
CA GLN A 155 -1.19 -21.47 -24.06
C GLN A 155 -0.53 -21.11 -22.74
N ALA A 156 -0.91 -19.95 -22.21
CA ALA A 156 -0.65 -19.57 -20.83
C ALA A 156 -1.96 -19.24 -20.13
N VAL A 157 -2.11 -19.71 -18.90
CA VAL A 157 -3.24 -19.37 -18.02
C VAL A 157 -2.70 -18.76 -16.74
N LEU A 158 -3.00 -17.50 -16.48
CA LEU A 158 -2.73 -16.84 -15.21
C LEU A 158 -3.97 -16.89 -14.33
N SER A 159 -3.83 -17.21 -13.05
CA SER A 159 -4.97 -17.31 -12.15
C SER A 159 -4.61 -16.85 -10.74
N THR A 160 -5.46 -16.05 -10.11
CA THR A 160 -5.28 -15.59 -8.72
C THR A 160 -6.57 -15.69 -7.89
N ASP A 161 -6.41 -15.98 -6.60
CA ASP A 161 -7.48 -15.87 -5.59
C ASP A 161 -7.40 -14.55 -4.80
N GLY A 162 -6.47 -13.65 -5.18
CA GLY A 162 -6.18 -12.37 -4.55
C GLY A 162 -5.00 -12.39 -3.59
N SER A 163 -4.68 -13.54 -2.99
CA SER A 163 -3.51 -13.69 -2.11
C SER A 163 -2.41 -14.55 -2.72
N ARG A 164 -2.79 -15.51 -3.56
CA ARG A 164 -1.93 -16.45 -4.27
C ARG A 164 -2.15 -16.35 -5.77
N SER A 165 -1.11 -16.65 -6.53
CA SER A 165 -1.15 -16.55 -7.98
C SER A 165 -0.37 -17.69 -8.65
N PHE A 166 -0.88 -18.12 -9.80
CA PHE A 166 -0.35 -19.27 -10.52
C PHE A 166 -0.30 -18.99 -12.03
N ALA A 167 0.68 -19.59 -12.70
CA ALA A 167 0.75 -19.69 -14.16
C ALA A 167 0.71 -21.16 -14.59
N LEU A 168 -0.16 -21.50 -15.53
CA LEU A 168 -0.16 -22.78 -16.22
C LEU A 168 0.31 -22.54 -17.66
N LEU A 169 1.40 -23.18 -18.08
CA LEU A 169 1.87 -23.14 -19.46
C LEU A 169 1.55 -24.48 -20.11
N LEU A 170 0.82 -24.47 -21.22
CA LEU A 170 0.36 -25.67 -21.92
C LEU A 170 0.87 -25.68 -23.36
N TYR A 171 1.37 -26.81 -23.82
CA TYR A 171 1.89 -26.98 -25.18
C TYR A 171 1.06 -28.01 -25.95
N GLN A 172 0.78 -27.73 -27.22
CA GLN A 172 0.05 -28.67 -28.07
C GLN A 172 0.95 -29.87 -28.39
N ASP A 173 0.45 -31.08 -28.14
CA ASP A 173 1.15 -32.31 -28.50
C ASP A 173 1.32 -32.42 -30.02
N GLY A 174 2.56 -32.61 -30.48
CA GLY A 174 2.93 -32.53 -31.90
C GLY A 174 2.76 -31.14 -32.54
N GLY A 175 2.38 -30.12 -31.77
CA GLY A 175 2.11 -28.76 -32.25
C GLY A 175 3.26 -27.78 -32.03
N MET A 176 4.37 -28.19 -31.41
CA MET A 176 5.60 -27.42 -31.29
C MET A 176 6.58 -27.87 -32.38
N ARG A 177 6.56 -27.21 -33.54
CA ARG A 177 7.21 -27.67 -34.79
C ARG A 177 8.30 -26.76 -35.34
N TRP A 178 8.68 -25.69 -34.65
CA TRP A 178 9.79 -24.83 -35.08
C TRP A 178 11.08 -25.63 -35.30
N ASP A 179 11.75 -25.42 -36.45
CA ASP A 179 13.07 -25.99 -36.72
C ASP A 179 14.19 -25.07 -36.25
N TYR A 180 14.54 -25.22 -34.98
CA TYR A 180 15.64 -24.50 -34.35
C TYR A 180 17.03 -24.79 -34.94
N THR A 181 17.17 -25.81 -35.78
CA THR A 181 18.47 -26.05 -36.43
C THR A 181 18.79 -24.99 -37.48
N GLY A 182 17.76 -24.41 -38.09
CA GLY A 182 17.85 -23.36 -39.11
C GLY A 182 17.66 -21.93 -38.62
N LEU A 183 17.33 -21.70 -37.34
CA LEU A 183 17.16 -20.35 -36.78
C LEU A 183 18.52 -19.70 -36.45
N ALA A 184 18.59 -18.37 -36.65
CA ALA A 184 19.79 -17.58 -36.42
C ALA A 184 20.18 -17.47 -34.94
N ALA A 185 19.18 -17.48 -34.05
CA ALA A 185 19.30 -17.50 -32.60
C ALA A 185 18.53 -18.71 -32.02
N ARG A 186 18.94 -19.20 -30.85
CA ARG A 186 18.33 -20.39 -30.20
C ARG A 186 17.99 -20.11 -28.75
N ASP A 187 17.20 -19.06 -28.54
CA ASP A 187 17.13 -18.41 -27.23
C ASP A 187 15.78 -18.60 -26.52
N ALA A 188 14.95 -19.55 -26.98
CA ALA A 188 13.65 -19.82 -26.36
C ALA A 188 13.71 -19.99 -24.83
N LEU A 189 13.06 -19.07 -24.13
CA LEU A 189 12.99 -19.01 -22.67
C LEU A 189 11.57 -19.34 -22.18
N ILE A 190 11.48 -20.25 -21.21
CA ILE A 190 10.23 -20.63 -20.55
C ILE A 190 10.42 -20.43 -19.04
N GLY A 191 9.49 -19.73 -18.40
CA GLY A 191 9.57 -19.46 -16.98
C GLY A 191 8.86 -18.19 -16.55
N PHE A 192 9.30 -17.62 -15.44
CA PHE A 192 8.83 -16.31 -15.00
C PHE A 192 9.89 -15.59 -14.15
N SER A 193 9.73 -14.27 -14.07
CA SER A 193 10.42 -13.41 -13.13
C SER A 193 9.47 -12.38 -12.51
N SER A 194 9.60 -12.15 -11.22
CA SER A 194 8.86 -11.12 -10.49
C SER A 194 9.53 -9.74 -10.50
N GLY A 195 10.79 -9.64 -10.94
CA GLY A 195 11.62 -8.43 -10.85
C GLY A 195 12.09 -8.08 -9.42
N ASP A 196 11.66 -8.82 -8.39
CA ASP A 196 12.00 -8.59 -6.98
C ASP A 196 12.81 -9.74 -6.34
N GLY A 197 13.54 -10.50 -7.18
CA GLY A 197 14.41 -11.59 -6.80
C GLY A 197 13.76 -12.97 -6.81
N TYR A 198 12.54 -13.10 -7.34
CA TYR A 198 11.83 -14.38 -7.46
C TYR A 198 11.63 -14.78 -8.93
N ALA A 199 12.35 -15.82 -9.36
CA ALA A 199 12.26 -16.36 -10.70
C ALA A 199 12.35 -17.88 -10.74
N ARG A 200 11.85 -18.44 -11.85
CA ARG A 200 12.03 -19.83 -12.23
C ARG A 200 12.31 -19.91 -13.72
N ASN A 201 13.40 -20.58 -14.08
CA ASN A 201 13.70 -20.99 -15.45
C ASN A 201 13.32 -22.46 -15.61
N SER A 202 12.70 -22.81 -16.73
CA SER A 202 12.48 -24.22 -17.10
C SER A 202 13.82 -24.89 -17.43
N GLU A 203 13.96 -26.17 -17.09
CA GLU A 203 15.11 -26.99 -17.49
C GLU A 203 15.23 -27.09 -19.02
N LEU A 204 14.11 -26.99 -19.73
CA LEU A 204 14.06 -27.01 -21.19
C LEU A 204 14.79 -25.85 -21.84
N THR A 205 15.06 -24.74 -21.13
CA THR A 205 15.81 -23.58 -21.62
C THR A 205 17.25 -23.93 -22.02
N HIS A 206 17.84 -24.99 -21.46
CA HIS A 206 19.26 -25.34 -21.67
C HIS A 206 19.52 -26.55 -22.60
N GLU A 207 18.48 -27.23 -23.12
CA GLU A 207 18.63 -28.42 -23.98
C GLU A 207 18.41 -28.14 -25.49
N PRO A 208 19.03 -28.93 -26.41
CA PRO A 208 18.79 -28.82 -27.85
C PRO A 208 17.30 -29.00 -28.19
N PRO A 209 16.71 -28.15 -29.06
CA PRO A 209 15.26 -28.11 -29.27
C PRO A 209 14.62 -29.38 -29.86
N ALA A 210 15.42 -30.29 -30.44
CA ALA A 210 14.94 -31.57 -30.98
C ALA A 210 14.42 -32.56 -29.89
N VAL A 211 14.51 -32.22 -28.61
CA VAL A 211 14.04 -33.06 -27.47
C VAL A 211 12.73 -32.53 -26.82
N ARG A 212 12.16 -31.43 -27.34
CA ARG A 212 10.90 -30.86 -26.85
C ARG A 212 9.73 -31.42 -27.69
N PRO A 213 8.75 -32.23 -27.20
CA PRO A 213 8.36 -32.60 -25.83
C PRO A 213 8.39 -34.14 -25.62
N ALA A 214 9.52 -34.71 -25.21
CA ALA A 214 9.60 -36.16 -24.92
C ALA A 214 10.05 -36.52 -23.50
N VAL A 215 10.49 -35.58 -22.66
CA VAL A 215 11.08 -35.93 -21.36
C VAL A 215 10.29 -35.33 -20.19
N LEU A 216 9.84 -36.27 -19.36
CA LEU A 216 9.16 -36.09 -18.10
C LEU A 216 10.19 -35.71 -17.03
N CYS A 217 10.08 -34.54 -16.41
CA CYS A 217 10.43 -34.40 -15.00
C CYS A 217 9.90 -33.11 -14.38
N SER A 218 9.84 -33.12 -13.05
CA SER A 218 8.86 -32.36 -12.30
C SER A 218 9.41 -31.83 -10.99
N CYS A 219 8.81 -30.77 -10.45
CA CYS A 219 8.74 -30.63 -8.98
C CYS A 219 7.58 -31.46 -8.35
N VAL A 220 6.68 -32.05 -9.15
CA VAL A 220 5.70 -33.10 -8.75
C VAL A 220 5.38 -33.99 -9.96
N PRO A 221 5.52 -35.33 -9.94
CA PRO A 221 5.33 -36.18 -11.12
C PRO A 221 3.97 -35.91 -11.77
N LEU A 222 3.98 -35.15 -12.87
CA LEU A 222 2.79 -34.78 -13.60
C LEU A 222 2.60 -35.88 -14.64
N ASP A 223 1.55 -36.71 -14.51
CA ASP A 223 1.13 -37.70 -15.53
C ASP A 223 0.65 -37.05 -16.85
N VAL A 224 1.00 -35.79 -17.12
CA VAL A 224 0.47 -34.98 -18.22
C VAL A 224 1.63 -34.34 -18.97
N ARG A 225 1.85 -34.79 -20.21
CA ARG A 225 2.84 -34.22 -21.14
C ARG A 225 2.42 -32.80 -21.55
N GLY A 226 3.40 -31.89 -21.62
CA GLY A 226 3.22 -30.53 -22.12
C GLY A 226 2.51 -29.56 -21.17
N LEU A 227 2.57 -29.78 -19.85
CA LEU A 227 2.00 -28.87 -18.83
C LEU A 227 3.06 -28.45 -17.82
N TRP A 228 3.25 -27.14 -17.65
CA TRP A 228 4.05 -26.55 -16.58
C TRP A 228 3.16 -25.72 -15.67
N LEU A 229 3.44 -25.76 -14.37
CA LEU A 229 2.66 -25.07 -13.36
C LEU A 229 3.59 -24.35 -12.39
N PHE A 230 3.50 -23.03 -12.35
CA PHE A 230 4.28 -22.17 -11.48
C PHE A 230 3.40 -21.50 -10.45
N ARG A 231 3.89 -21.42 -9.21
CA ARG A 231 3.39 -20.47 -8.22
C ARG A 231 4.17 -19.17 -8.40
N LEU A 232 3.45 -18.06 -8.51
CA LEU A 232 4.01 -16.75 -8.86
C LEU A 232 4.17 -15.83 -7.63
N ASP A 233 3.41 -16.07 -6.56
CA ASP A 233 3.55 -15.35 -5.29
C ASP A 233 4.63 -15.98 -4.38
N THR A 234 5.33 -15.14 -3.63
CA THR A 234 6.32 -15.58 -2.62
C THR A 234 5.72 -15.69 -1.21
N ARG A 235 4.66 -14.92 -0.91
CA ARG A 235 3.96 -14.90 0.37
C ARG A 235 2.46 -14.66 0.14
N SER A 236 1.63 -15.40 0.88
CA SER A 236 0.19 -15.12 0.95
C SER A 236 -0.02 -13.80 1.70
N GLN A 237 -0.46 -12.76 1.01
CA GLN A 237 -0.82 -11.47 1.62
C GLN A 237 -2.33 -11.26 1.62
N VAL A 238 -2.82 -10.44 2.56
CA VAL A 238 -4.22 -10.00 2.57
C VAL A 238 -4.41 -8.97 1.47
N SER A 239 -5.26 -9.25 0.49
CA SER A 239 -5.63 -8.27 -0.53
C SER A 239 -6.77 -7.40 -0.03
N TYR A 240 -6.46 -6.20 0.46
CA TYR A 240 -7.47 -5.22 0.87
C TYR A 240 -8.36 -4.78 -0.29
N ARG A 241 -7.84 -4.77 -1.53
CA ARG A 241 -8.64 -4.56 -2.74
C ARG A 241 -9.71 -5.65 -2.86
N LEU A 242 -9.34 -6.92 -2.71
CA LEU A 242 -10.30 -8.01 -2.78
C LEU A 242 -11.32 -7.97 -1.63
N LEU A 243 -10.88 -7.67 -0.40
CA LEU A 243 -11.79 -7.51 0.74
C LEU A 243 -12.81 -6.39 0.49
N CYS A 244 -12.34 -5.24 0.01
CA CYS A 244 -13.21 -4.13 -0.36
C CYS A 244 -14.18 -4.50 -1.49
N LEU A 245 -13.71 -5.09 -2.59
CA LEU A 245 -14.58 -5.48 -3.72
C LEU A 245 -15.63 -6.53 -3.32
N THR A 246 -15.23 -7.51 -2.50
CA THR A 246 -16.15 -8.54 -1.98
C THR A 246 -17.24 -7.89 -1.13
N TRP A 247 -16.86 -6.97 -0.25
CA TRP A 247 -17.82 -6.21 0.53
C TRP A 247 -18.74 -5.37 -0.36
N LEU A 248 -18.18 -4.59 -1.31
CA LEU A 248 -18.96 -3.74 -2.22
C LEU A 248 -20.01 -4.52 -3.02
N GLN A 249 -19.69 -5.75 -3.47
CA GLN A 249 -20.64 -6.62 -4.17
C GLN A 249 -21.74 -7.16 -3.25
N ALA A 250 -21.43 -7.45 -1.99
CA ALA A 250 -22.40 -7.93 -1.02
C ALA A 250 -23.34 -6.82 -0.50
N GLN A 251 -22.92 -5.56 -0.58
CA GLN A 251 -23.70 -4.43 -0.07
C GLN A 251 -24.83 -4.00 -1.03
N PRO A 252 -26.05 -3.78 -0.52
CA PRO A 252 -27.13 -3.23 -1.31
C PRO A 252 -26.87 -1.75 -1.65
N PRO A 253 -27.56 -1.20 -2.67
CA PRO A 253 -27.59 0.23 -2.94
C PRO A 253 -28.04 1.04 -1.70
N ALA A 254 -27.51 2.25 -1.53
CA ALA A 254 -27.74 3.05 -0.31
C ALA A 254 -29.22 3.42 -0.11
N ASP A 255 -29.91 3.81 -1.18
CA ASP A 255 -31.32 4.16 -1.22
C ASP A 255 -32.27 3.08 -0.67
N THR A 256 -31.85 1.82 -0.63
CA THR A 256 -32.66 0.73 -0.06
C THR A 256 -32.73 0.74 1.47
N TRP A 257 -31.87 1.49 2.17
CA TRP A 257 -31.82 1.51 3.63
C TRP A 257 -31.54 2.89 4.25
N SER A 258 -31.10 3.89 3.48
CA SER A 258 -30.65 5.20 4.00
C SER A 258 -31.75 6.25 4.22
N MET A 259 -33.02 5.84 4.17
CA MET A 259 -34.15 6.76 4.35
C MET A 259 -34.23 7.29 5.79
N GLU A 260 -34.61 8.57 5.92
CA GLU A 260 -34.94 9.22 7.20
C GLU A 260 -33.82 9.21 8.27
N LEU A 261 -32.55 9.22 7.85
CA LEU A 261 -31.42 9.30 8.77
C LEU A 261 -31.17 10.75 9.24
N PRO A 262 -30.84 10.96 10.53
CA PRO A 262 -30.62 12.30 11.05
C PRO A 262 -29.25 12.87 10.64
N PRO A 263 -29.13 14.20 10.46
CA PRO A 263 -27.85 14.85 10.16
C PRO A 263 -26.96 14.94 11.39
N CYS A 264 -25.64 14.97 11.18
CA CYS A 264 -24.70 15.14 12.29
C CYS A 264 -24.85 16.52 12.96
N PRO A 265 -24.79 16.61 14.30
CA PRO A 265 -24.65 17.90 14.97
C PRO A 265 -23.43 18.67 14.47
N CYS A 266 -23.51 19.99 14.40
CA CYS A 266 -22.47 20.80 13.77
C CYS A 266 -21.16 20.86 14.60
N SER A 267 -21.21 20.52 15.89
CA SER A 267 -20.08 20.57 16.80
C SER A 267 -20.13 19.45 17.85
N GLN A 268 -18.96 19.10 18.42
CA GLN A 268 -18.89 18.09 19.48
C GLN A 268 -19.75 18.47 20.70
N PRO A 269 -19.70 19.70 21.25
CA PRO A 269 -20.54 20.07 22.40
C PRO A 269 -22.03 19.97 22.11
N GLN A 270 -22.49 20.34 20.91
CA GLN A 270 -23.88 20.14 20.50
C GLN A 270 -24.24 18.65 20.48
N ALA A 271 -23.36 17.81 19.92
CA ALA A 271 -23.58 16.38 19.84
C ALA A 271 -23.64 15.68 21.20
N GLU A 272 -22.85 16.14 22.17
CA GLU A 272 -22.86 15.61 23.54
C GLU A 272 -24.07 16.13 24.35
N ALA A 273 -24.59 17.32 24.02
CA ALA A 273 -25.77 17.89 24.65
C ALA A 273 -27.10 17.36 24.07
N ASP A 274 -27.10 16.85 22.83
CA ASP A 274 -28.24 16.27 22.15
C ASP A 274 -28.36 14.76 22.47
N PRO A 275 -29.33 14.34 23.30
CA PRO A 275 -29.42 12.94 23.73
C PRO A 275 -29.87 11.97 22.63
N ARG A 276 -30.17 12.46 21.41
CA ARG A 276 -30.35 11.63 20.21
C ARG A 276 -29.05 10.99 19.73
N TYR A 277 -27.91 11.46 20.24
CA TYR A 277 -26.57 10.96 19.96
C TYR A 277 -25.90 10.40 21.21
N ARG A 278 -25.03 9.39 21.01
CA ARG A 278 -24.18 8.84 22.07
C ARG A 278 -22.74 8.79 21.63
N ARG A 279 -21.83 9.03 22.57
CA ARG A 279 -20.42 8.75 22.38
C ARG A 279 -20.20 7.24 22.24
N SER A 280 -19.50 6.83 21.20
CA SER A 280 -19.09 5.43 21.03
C SER A 280 -17.63 5.27 21.39
N ARG A 281 -17.34 4.42 22.38
CA ARG A 281 -15.96 4.09 22.78
C ARG A 281 -15.37 2.94 21.96
N ALA A 282 -16.22 2.15 21.30
CA ALA A 282 -15.81 1.05 20.43
C ALA A 282 -15.24 1.55 19.09
N ALA A 283 -15.72 2.69 18.59
CA ALA A 283 -15.22 3.30 17.37
C ALA A 283 -13.90 4.05 17.62
N LYS A 284 -12.76 3.39 17.42
CA LYS A 284 -11.48 4.10 17.35
C LYS A 284 -11.48 5.00 16.10
N PRO A 285 -11.17 6.30 16.24
CA PRO A 285 -11.04 7.17 15.08
C PRO A 285 -9.85 6.72 14.20
N PRO A 286 -9.90 6.96 12.87
CA PRO A 286 -8.73 6.81 12.02
C PRO A 286 -7.53 7.57 12.59
N PRO A 287 -6.30 7.04 12.52
CA PRO A 287 -5.11 7.84 12.79
C PRO A 287 -5.08 9.01 11.80
N ALA A 288 -5.10 10.24 12.32
CA ALA A 288 -5.00 11.44 11.49
C ALA A 288 -3.58 11.54 10.90
N PRO A 289 -3.43 11.78 9.59
CA PRO A 289 -2.12 12.06 9.00
C PRO A 289 -1.70 13.50 9.33
N GLY A 290 -0.71 13.65 10.22
CA GLY A 290 -0.11 14.93 10.61
C GLY A 290 -0.75 15.54 11.87
N ASP A 291 0.10 15.85 12.86
CA ASP A 291 -0.15 16.48 14.17
C ASP A 291 -1.17 15.79 15.09
N SER A 292 -0.68 14.81 15.87
CA SER A 292 -1.47 13.98 16.78
C SER A 292 -1.39 14.42 18.24
N ASP A 293 -1.92 15.61 18.57
CA ASP A 293 -2.24 15.98 19.96
C ASP A 293 -3.72 16.36 20.16
N ILE A 294 -4.52 16.50 19.10
CA ILE A 294 -5.95 16.83 19.22
C ILE A 294 -6.78 15.54 19.24
N PRO A 295 -7.56 15.28 20.31
CA PRO A 295 -8.39 14.09 20.40
C PRO A 295 -9.51 14.11 19.35
N MET A 296 -9.74 12.95 18.76
CA MET A 296 -10.85 12.70 17.84
C MET A 296 -11.97 12.00 18.62
N THR A 297 -13.21 12.45 18.42
CA THR A 297 -14.39 11.92 19.13
C THR A 297 -15.40 11.38 18.13
N VAL A 298 -15.92 10.18 18.37
CA VAL A 298 -16.96 9.56 17.53
C VAL A 298 -18.27 9.49 18.31
N LEU A 299 -19.33 9.99 17.68
CA LEU A 299 -20.71 9.84 18.18
C LEU A 299 -21.57 9.11 17.15
N ARG A 300 -22.54 8.33 17.64
CA ARG A 300 -23.52 7.58 16.85
C ARG A 300 -24.93 7.94 17.25
N SER A 301 -25.91 7.74 16.36
CA SER A 301 -27.32 7.83 16.73
C SER A 301 -27.66 6.81 17.83
N VAL A 302 -28.49 7.19 18.80
CA VAL A 302 -28.90 6.27 19.88
C VAL A 302 -29.98 5.28 19.47
N PHE A 303 -30.60 5.47 18.31
CA PHE A 303 -31.62 4.60 17.74
C PHE A 303 -31.36 4.36 16.24
N PRO A 304 -31.84 3.23 15.72
CA PRO A 304 -31.88 2.98 14.28
C PRO A 304 -33.05 3.72 13.62
N SER A 305 -32.94 3.97 12.32
CA SER A 305 -34.08 4.26 11.45
C SER A 305 -35.00 3.05 11.32
N GLN A 306 -36.15 3.23 10.67
CA GLN A 306 -37.08 2.13 10.37
C GLN A 306 -36.43 0.98 9.59
N MET A 307 -35.36 1.28 8.82
CA MET A 307 -34.62 0.30 8.03
C MET A 307 -33.45 -0.35 8.80
N GLY A 308 -33.28 -0.06 10.09
CA GLY A 308 -32.19 -0.60 10.92
C GLY A 308 -30.86 0.15 10.79
N ALA A 309 -30.85 1.31 10.10
CA ALA A 309 -29.66 2.09 9.80
C ALA A 309 -29.41 3.22 10.81
N GLY A 310 -28.18 3.73 10.87
CA GLY A 310 -27.79 4.82 11.76
C GLY A 310 -26.81 5.80 11.12
N VAL A 311 -26.27 6.71 11.92
CA VAL A 311 -25.24 7.66 11.50
C VAL A 311 -24.08 7.68 12.48
N ARG A 312 -22.88 7.88 11.94
CA ARG A 312 -21.64 8.08 12.68
C ARG A 312 -21.06 9.44 12.34
N CYS A 313 -20.77 10.23 13.38
CA CYS A 313 -20.22 11.57 13.28
C CYS A 313 -18.85 11.63 13.96
N VAL A 314 -17.84 12.12 13.24
CA VAL A 314 -16.45 12.20 13.70
C VAL A 314 -16.07 13.67 13.88
N TYR A 315 -15.62 14.00 15.08
CA TYR A 315 -15.23 15.35 15.47
C TYR A 315 -13.73 15.41 15.75
N ARG A 316 -13.09 16.53 15.37
CA ARG A 316 -11.70 16.86 15.71
C ARG A 316 -11.70 18.11 16.59
N GLY A 317 -11.37 17.94 17.88
CA GLY A 317 -11.69 18.99 18.85
C GLY A 317 -13.19 19.29 18.81
N ALA A 318 -13.57 20.57 18.81
CA ALA A 318 -14.98 20.97 18.81
C ALA A 318 -15.69 20.89 17.44
N GLY A 319 -14.96 20.81 16.32
CA GLY A 319 -15.54 20.88 14.97
C GLY A 319 -15.88 19.52 14.38
N LEU A 320 -16.98 19.43 13.62
CA LEU A 320 -17.33 18.25 12.82
C LEU A 320 -16.32 18.08 11.67
N LEU A 321 -15.66 16.93 11.61
CA LEU A 321 -14.69 16.62 10.56
C LEU A 321 -15.35 15.91 9.37
N GLU A 322 -16.09 14.84 9.66
CA GLU A 322 -16.85 14.08 8.67
C GLU A 322 -17.94 13.23 9.35
N GLY A 323 -18.95 12.85 8.58
CA GLY A 323 -19.97 11.90 9.01
C GLY A 323 -20.27 10.88 7.92
N TRP A 324 -20.71 9.70 8.34
CA TRP A 324 -21.02 8.56 7.49
C TRP A 324 -22.35 7.93 7.90
N GLN A 325 -23.18 7.62 6.92
CA GLN A 325 -24.37 6.78 7.12
C GLN A 325 -23.92 5.32 7.29
N GLU A 326 -24.50 4.61 8.26
CA GLU A 326 -24.18 3.21 8.58
C GLU A 326 -25.44 2.36 8.34
N ARG A 327 -25.32 1.28 7.56
CA ARG A 327 -26.49 0.43 7.26
C ARG A 327 -26.91 -0.39 8.46
N ALA A 328 -25.92 -0.89 9.21
CA ALA A 328 -26.14 -1.66 10.42
C ALA A 328 -25.92 -0.75 11.64
N TRP A 329 -27.00 -0.43 12.34
CA TRP A 329 -26.92 0.22 13.64
C TRP A 329 -26.71 -0.81 14.76
N SER A 330 -25.78 -0.55 15.67
CA SER A 330 -25.48 -1.43 16.80
C SER A 330 -26.13 -0.92 18.10
N PRO A 331 -26.79 -1.78 18.90
CA PRO A 331 -27.35 -1.38 20.19
C PRO A 331 -26.25 -1.00 21.20
N PRO A 332 -26.55 -0.13 22.18
CA PRO A 332 -25.55 0.29 23.17
C PRO A 332 -25.12 -0.82 24.13
N THR A 333 -25.93 -1.89 24.25
CA THR A 333 -25.64 -3.06 25.09
C THR A 333 -24.77 -4.10 24.40
N ASP A 334 -24.71 -4.09 23.07
CA ASP A 334 -23.90 -5.00 22.26
C ASP A 334 -23.36 -4.26 21.02
N PRO A 335 -22.25 -3.51 21.17
CA PRO A 335 -21.65 -2.75 20.09
C PRO A 335 -20.85 -3.68 19.16
N THR A 336 -21.49 -4.66 18.56
CA THR A 336 -20.90 -5.40 17.44
C THR A 336 -20.89 -4.48 16.22
N ASP A 337 -19.68 -4.21 15.72
CA ASP A 337 -19.53 -3.57 14.42
C ASP A 337 -19.69 -4.65 13.35
N ASP A 338 -20.73 -4.57 12.51
CA ASP A 338 -21.06 -5.54 11.45
C ASP A 338 -20.07 -5.46 10.26
N GLY A 339 -18.80 -5.15 10.55
CA GLY A 339 -17.74 -4.90 9.59
C GLY A 339 -17.80 -3.52 8.90
N GLU A 340 -18.59 -2.56 9.40
CA GLU A 340 -18.71 -1.21 8.80
C GLU A 340 -17.38 -0.44 8.89
N MET A 341 -16.71 -0.46 10.06
CA MET A 341 -15.40 0.19 10.21
C MET A 341 -14.31 -0.56 9.44
N GLU A 342 -14.36 -1.90 9.43
CA GLU A 342 -13.39 -2.71 8.69
C GLU A 342 -13.47 -2.42 7.19
N ALA A 343 -14.68 -2.32 6.63
CA ALA A 343 -14.88 -1.97 5.23
C ALA A 343 -14.34 -0.58 4.89
N PHE A 344 -14.56 0.41 5.77
CA PHE A 344 -13.97 1.73 5.61
C PHE A 344 -12.43 1.67 5.63
N GLU A 345 -11.84 0.92 6.56
CA GLU A 345 -10.39 0.72 6.62
C GLU A 345 -9.86 0.09 5.32
N TRP A 346 -10.47 -1.01 4.86
CA TRP A 346 -10.06 -1.69 3.64
C TRP A 346 -10.15 -0.78 2.42
N CYS A 347 -11.31 -0.14 2.20
CA CYS A 347 -11.59 0.60 0.98
C CYS A 347 -10.96 1.99 0.92
N CYS A 348 -10.89 2.71 2.05
CA CYS A 348 -10.50 4.12 2.09
C CYS A 348 -9.08 4.37 2.61
N GLN A 349 -8.52 3.47 3.42
CA GLN A 349 -7.22 3.69 4.07
C GLN A 349 -6.13 2.74 3.59
N ARG A 350 -6.47 1.48 3.32
CA ARG A 350 -5.50 0.42 2.99
C ARG A 350 -5.34 0.21 1.48
N VAL A 351 -6.29 0.72 0.70
CA VAL A 351 -6.22 0.72 -0.75
C VAL A 351 -5.76 2.12 -1.18
N ASP A 352 -4.51 2.25 -1.62
CA ASP A 352 -3.89 3.50 -2.09
C ASP A 352 -4.53 4.05 -3.40
N LYS A 353 -5.76 3.64 -3.73
CA LYS A 353 -6.53 4.04 -4.92
C LYS A 353 -7.84 4.72 -4.47
N PRO A 354 -7.94 6.06 -4.54
CA PRO A 354 -9.09 6.84 -4.08
C PRO A 354 -10.46 6.40 -4.63
N TYR A 355 -10.49 5.84 -5.85
CA TYR A 355 -11.71 5.32 -6.46
C TYR A 355 -12.42 4.25 -5.60
N PHE A 356 -11.67 3.42 -4.85
CA PHE A 356 -12.29 2.44 -3.95
C PHE A 356 -13.04 3.11 -2.80
N CYS A 357 -12.52 4.21 -2.28
CA CYS A 357 -13.22 5.00 -1.26
C CYS A 357 -14.45 5.72 -1.83
N ALA A 358 -14.39 6.15 -3.10
CA ALA A 358 -15.56 6.70 -3.78
C ALA A 358 -16.67 5.65 -3.92
N ARG A 359 -16.34 4.43 -4.35
CA ARG A 359 -17.30 3.30 -4.39
C ARG A 359 -17.83 2.91 -3.01
N TYR A 360 -16.99 2.97 -1.97
CA TYR A 360 -17.46 2.82 -0.60
C TYR A 360 -18.48 3.90 -0.26
N ALA A 361 -18.24 5.17 -0.62
CA ALA A 361 -19.15 6.27 -0.37
C ALA A 361 -20.48 6.16 -1.14
N GLU A 362 -20.51 5.51 -2.32
CA GLU A 362 -21.76 5.15 -3.00
C GLU A 362 -22.60 4.16 -2.17
N LYS A 363 -21.94 3.25 -1.44
CA LYS A 363 -22.58 2.27 -0.56
C LYS A 363 -22.82 2.79 0.85
N ARG A 364 -22.11 3.82 1.30
CA ARG A 364 -22.21 4.47 2.61
C ARG A 364 -22.08 5.97 2.41
N PRO A 365 -23.18 6.66 2.08
CA PRO A 365 -23.13 8.09 1.79
C PRO A 365 -22.58 8.88 2.97
N ARG A 366 -21.87 9.96 2.65
CA ARG A 366 -21.43 10.94 3.65
C ARG A 366 -22.63 11.71 4.18
N VAL A 367 -22.59 12.05 5.46
CA VAL A 367 -23.57 12.91 6.11
C VAL A 367 -22.86 14.08 6.79
N GLY A 368 -23.30 15.29 6.47
CA GLY A 368 -22.81 16.52 7.09
C GLY A 368 -23.75 16.98 8.21
N CYS A 369 -23.61 18.25 8.58
CA CYS A 369 -24.51 18.90 9.53
C CYS A 369 -25.59 19.78 8.87
N GLU A 370 -25.70 19.74 7.55
CA GLU A 370 -26.75 20.41 6.81
C GLU A 370 -28.13 19.87 7.25
N GLY A 371 -29.05 20.77 7.57
CA GLY A 371 -30.38 20.43 8.07
C GLY A 371 -30.43 20.00 9.54
N TYR A 372 -29.32 20.06 10.30
CA TYR A 372 -29.36 19.78 11.73
C TYR A 372 -30.17 20.84 12.49
N VAL A 373 -31.24 20.37 13.16
CA VAL A 373 -32.06 21.17 14.06
C VAL A 373 -31.97 20.54 15.46
N PRO A 374 -31.48 21.29 16.48
CA PRO A 374 -31.39 20.78 17.84
C PRO A 374 -32.78 20.59 18.45
N PRO A 375 -32.96 19.62 19.37
CA PRO A 375 -34.20 19.51 20.11
C PRO A 375 -34.36 20.71 21.05
N THR A 376 -35.58 21.23 21.19
CA THR A 376 -35.88 22.36 22.07
C THR A 376 -36.19 21.87 23.47
N PRO A 377 -35.38 22.23 24.48
CA PRO A 377 -35.61 21.82 25.86
C PRO A 377 -36.55 22.78 26.61
N ALA A 378 -37.40 22.22 27.46
CA ALA A 378 -38.15 22.90 28.52
C ALA A 378 -37.86 22.20 29.85
N ASN A 379 -38.05 22.88 30.99
CA ASN A 379 -37.79 22.26 32.29
C ASN A 379 -38.86 22.57 33.34
N ALA A 380 -38.91 21.72 34.37
CA ALA A 380 -39.62 21.97 35.60
C ALA A 380 -38.78 21.45 36.79
N PHE A 381 -38.60 22.27 37.82
CA PHE A 381 -37.58 22.07 38.87
C PHE A 381 -37.88 22.89 40.11
N GLY A 382 -37.09 22.75 41.19
CA GLY A 382 -37.24 23.60 42.38
C GLY A 382 -38.59 23.42 43.09
N ASP A 383 -39.09 24.50 43.68
CA ASP A 383 -40.35 24.50 44.42
C ASP A 383 -41.55 25.02 43.59
N PRO A 384 -42.12 24.15 42.77
CA PRO A 384 -41.91 24.09 41.34
C PRO A 384 -41.83 25.45 40.60
N HIS A 385 -40.75 25.61 39.86
CA HIS A 385 -40.59 26.54 38.74
C HIS A 385 -40.73 25.81 37.41
N VAL A 386 -41.11 26.55 36.39
CA VAL A 386 -41.29 26.07 35.02
C VAL A 386 -40.62 27.05 34.06
N ILE A 387 -39.92 26.51 33.06
CA ILE A 387 -39.50 27.24 31.87
C ILE A 387 -40.15 26.57 30.66
N THR A 388 -41.03 27.29 29.98
CA THR A 388 -41.78 26.79 28.80
C THR A 388 -40.86 26.56 27.60
N LEU A 389 -41.39 25.89 26.58
CA LEU A 389 -40.68 25.65 25.31
C LEU A 389 -40.30 26.95 24.59
N ASP A 390 -41.07 28.02 24.77
CA ASP A 390 -40.77 29.37 24.24
C ASP A 390 -39.95 30.25 25.21
N GLY A 391 -39.60 29.70 26.38
CA GLY A 391 -38.67 30.32 27.32
C GLY A 391 -39.31 31.24 28.36
N LEU A 392 -40.62 31.20 28.54
CA LEU A 392 -41.31 31.89 29.63
C LEU A 392 -41.00 31.19 30.97
N ALA A 393 -40.44 31.93 31.92
CA ALA A 393 -40.11 31.43 33.26
C ALA A 393 -41.15 31.90 34.29
N TYR A 394 -41.67 30.98 35.11
CA TYR A 394 -42.64 31.29 36.16
C TYR A 394 -42.64 30.25 37.30
N THR A 395 -43.29 30.59 38.42
CA THR A 395 -43.42 29.72 39.61
C THR A 395 -44.85 29.20 39.75
N PHE A 396 -45.01 27.92 40.02
CA PHE A 396 -46.31 27.29 40.26
C PHE A 396 -46.24 26.22 41.36
N ASN A 397 -46.62 26.59 42.59
CA ASN A 397 -46.66 25.69 43.75
C ASN A 397 -48.01 24.98 43.93
N GLY A 398 -48.37 24.10 43.00
CA GLY A 398 -49.55 23.25 43.11
C GLY A 398 -49.32 22.06 44.05
N LEU A 399 -50.37 21.59 44.74
CA LEU A 399 -50.34 20.33 45.51
C LEU A 399 -51.20 19.28 44.81
N GLY A 400 -50.58 18.26 44.23
CA GLY A 400 -51.26 17.21 43.47
C GLY A 400 -50.51 16.77 42.20
N ASP A 401 -51.24 16.10 41.32
CA ASP A 401 -50.74 15.65 40.01
C ASP A 401 -51.16 16.67 38.93
N PHE A 402 -50.23 17.11 38.09
CA PHE A 402 -50.45 18.14 37.06
C PHE A 402 -49.92 17.72 35.70
N VAL A 403 -50.63 18.14 34.64
CA VAL A 403 -50.20 17.94 33.25
C VAL A 403 -49.17 19.00 32.89
N LEU A 404 -47.92 18.58 32.70
CA LEU A 404 -46.83 19.45 32.28
C LEU A 404 -46.84 19.65 30.77
N LEU A 405 -47.04 18.57 30.01
CA LEU A 405 -47.00 18.60 28.55
C LEU A 405 -48.01 17.63 27.96
N LEU A 406 -48.75 18.12 26.97
CA LEU A 406 -49.42 17.34 25.94
C LEU A 406 -48.78 17.78 24.62
N ALA A 407 -48.12 16.86 23.92
CA ALA A 407 -47.48 17.13 22.64
C ALA A 407 -47.96 16.12 21.61
N SER A 408 -48.28 16.56 20.40
CA SER A 408 -48.66 15.67 19.30
C SER A 408 -48.15 16.18 17.96
N ASP A 409 -47.66 15.27 17.13
CA ASP A 409 -47.42 15.51 15.71
C ASP A 409 -48.38 14.66 14.85
N ALA A 410 -48.11 14.52 13.55
CA ALA A 410 -48.98 13.77 12.64
C ALA A 410 -49.07 12.25 12.94
N SER A 411 -48.12 11.69 13.69
CA SER A 411 -47.94 10.23 13.83
C SER A 411 -47.71 9.76 15.27
N THR A 412 -47.38 10.67 16.18
CA THR A 412 -46.94 10.35 17.54
C THR A 412 -47.44 11.38 18.54
N SER A 413 -47.58 10.99 19.81
CA SER A 413 -47.98 11.88 20.90
C SER A 413 -47.28 11.55 22.21
N THR A 414 -47.09 12.58 23.05
CA THR A 414 -46.48 12.47 24.37
C THR A 414 -47.29 13.21 25.41
N VAL A 415 -47.41 12.59 26.58
CA VAL A 415 -47.95 13.20 27.79
C VAL A 415 -46.86 13.17 28.87
N LEU A 416 -46.63 14.29 29.54
CA LEU A 416 -45.78 14.38 30.72
C LEU A 416 -46.60 14.94 31.90
N GLN A 417 -46.59 14.22 33.01
CA GLN A 417 -47.24 14.59 34.26
C GLN A 417 -46.20 14.72 35.37
N GLY A 418 -46.41 15.67 36.28
CA GLY A 418 -45.59 15.88 37.46
C GLY A 418 -46.43 15.78 38.73
N ARG A 419 -45.92 15.05 39.73
CA ARG A 419 -46.51 14.96 41.07
C ARG A 419 -45.79 15.91 42.00
N MET A 420 -46.54 16.89 42.50
CA MET A 420 -46.08 17.88 43.46
C MET A 420 -46.61 17.53 44.85
N ALA A 421 -45.69 17.37 45.81
CA ALA A 421 -46.00 17.09 47.21
C ALA A 421 -45.52 18.23 48.11
N ARG A 422 -46.03 18.30 49.33
CA ARG A 422 -45.65 19.35 50.29
C ARG A 422 -44.21 19.17 50.76
N THR A 423 -43.42 20.25 50.73
CA THR A 423 -42.03 20.24 51.18
C THR A 423 -41.95 20.31 52.70
N GLY A 424 -41.85 19.15 53.37
CA GLY A 424 -41.80 19.07 54.84
C GLY A 424 -43.00 19.76 55.51
N THR A 425 -42.73 20.74 56.38
CA THR A 425 -43.75 21.57 57.04
C THR A 425 -44.03 22.89 56.32
N ALA A 426 -43.27 23.23 55.28
CA ALA A 426 -43.39 24.49 54.55
C ALA A 426 -44.75 24.62 53.85
N ARG A 427 -45.14 25.85 53.52
CA ARG A 427 -46.29 26.15 52.64
C ARG A 427 -45.82 26.25 51.18
N ALA A 428 -45.00 25.29 50.78
CA ALA A 428 -44.42 25.14 49.46
C ALA A 428 -44.47 23.66 49.05
N THR A 429 -44.25 23.39 47.78
CA THR A 429 -44.29 22.05 47.20
C THR A 429 -43.01 21.74 46.44
N ASN A 430 -42.73 20.46 46.18
CA ASN A 430 -41.62 20.01 45.35
C ASN A 430 -42.09 18.84 44.46
N PHE A 431 -41.40 18.64 43.33
CA PHE A 431 -41.65 17.45 42.51
C PHE A 431 -41.08 16.21 43.20
N VAL A 432 -41.93 15.20 43.37
CA VAL A 432 -41.55 13.90 43.97
C VAL A 432 -41.73 12.73 43.01
N ALA A 433 -42.46 12.93 41.90
CA ALA A 433 -42.51 11.96 40.81
C ALA A 433 -42.81 12.65 39.47
N PHE A 434 -42.38 12.02 38.39
CA PHE A 434 -42.77 12.35 37.02
C PHE A 434 -43.25 11.08 36.31
N ALA A 435 -44.24 11.21 35.43
CA ALA A 435 -44.69 10.12 34.58
C ALA A 435 -44.84 10.62 33.14
N ALA A 436 -44.23 9.90 32.20
CA ALA A 436 -44.27 10.20 30.79
C ALA A 436 -44.86 9.04 30.01
N GLN A 437 -45.78 9.31 29.10
CA GLN A 437 -46.31 8.34 28.15
C GLN A 437 -46.02 8.83 26.75
N TYR A 438 -45.46 7.95 25.92
CA TYR A 438 -45.24 8.19 24.51
C TYR A 438 -45.99 7.14 23.71
N THR A 439 -46.75 7.60 22.72
CA THR A 439 -47.57 6.76 21.84
C THR A 439 -47.10 6.96 20.41
N SER A 440 -46.59 5.88 19.82
CA SER A 440 -46.33 5.74 18.39
C SER A 440 -47.13 4.54 17.86
N ILE A 441 -46.45 3.56 17.25
CA ILE A 441 -47.03 2.25 16.94
C ILE A 441 -47.38 1.50 18.23
N THR A 442 -46.57 1.72 19.27
CA THR A 442 -46.76 1.18 20.63
C THR A 442 -46.86 2.31 21.63
N THR A 443 -47.49 2.05 22.78
CA THR A 443 -47.52 2.98 23.90
C THR A 443 -46.52 2.53 24.96
N THR A 444 -45.64 3.44 25.37
CA THR A 444 -44.64 3.21 26.41
C THR A 444 -44.79 4.27 27.49
N THR A 445 -44.95 3.83 28.74
CA THR A 445 -45.05 4.70 29.91
C THR A 445 -43.82 4.53 30.80
N VAL A 446 -43.21 5.61 31.24
CA VAL A 446 -42.12 5.62 32.22
C VAL A 446 -42.51 6.48 33.40
N GLU A 447 -42.35 5.96 34.61
CA GLU A 447 -42.53 6.68 35.86
C GLU A 447 -41.19 6.78 36.61
N TRP A 448 -40.86 7.97 37.09
CA TRP A 448 -39.74 8.24 37.97
C TRP A 448 -40.27 8.72 39.30
N THR A 449 -39.89 8.06 40.39
CA THR A 449 -40.36 8.39 41.74
C THR A 449 -39.16 8.57 42.67
N LEU A 450 -39.22 9.60 43.52
CA LEU A 450 -38.19 9.88 44.51
C LEU A 450 -38.29 8.87 45.66
N GLY A 451 -37.23 8.08 45.84
CA GLY A 451 -37.07 7.14 46.92
C GLY A 451 -36.71 7.80 48.26
N SER A 452 -36.77 7.02 49.34
CA SER A 452 -36.56 7.53 50.69
C SER A 452 -35.10 7.87 51.00
N GLN A 453 -34.14 7.37 50.23
CA GLN A 453 -32.72 7.71 50.35
C GLN A 453 -32.27 8.75 49.30
N GLY A 454 -33.22 9.35 48.57
CA GLY A 454 -32.95 10.34 47.51
C GLY A 454 -32.63 9.73 46.14
N GLU A 455 -32.65 8.40 46.03
CA GLU A 455 -32.50 7.67 44.77
C GLU A 455 -33.75 7.81 43.89
N VAL A 456 -33.58 7.75 42.56
CA VAL A 456 -34.71 7.80 41.62
C VAL A 456 -35.09 6.38 41.23
N GLN A 457 -36.31 5.97 41.60
CA GLN A 457 -36.89 4.68 41.25
C GLN A 457 -37.60 4.79 39.89
N VAL A 458 -37.40 3.81 39.00
CA VAL A 458 -37.93 3.83 37.63
C VAL A 458 -38.86 2.65 37.40
N LEU A 459 -40.07 2.94 36.91
CA LEU A 459 -40.99 1.93 36.38
C LEU A 459 -41.14 2.12 34.87
N LEU A 460 -41.02 1.04 34.12
CA LEU A 460 -41.34 0.98 32.70
C LEU A 460 -42.61 0.16 32.54
N ASN A 461 -43.66 0.75 31.97
CA ASN A 461 -44.98 0.14 31.83
C ASN A 461 -45.49 -0.48 33.15
N TYR A 462 -45.29 0.25 34.26
CA TYR A 462 -45.68 -0.13 35.62
C TYR A 462 -44.88 -1.31 36.22
N GLU A 463 -43.79 -1.73 35.59
CA GLU A 463 -42.89 -2.77 36.08
C GLU A 463 -41.50 -2.21 36.40
N THR A 464 -40.84 -2.76 37.42
CA THR A 464 -39.46 -2.41 37.76
C THR A 464 -38.49 -2.96 36.73
N ILE A 465 -37.52 -2.15 36.31
CA ILE A 465 -36.45 -2.57 35.39
C ILE A 465 -35.12 -2.77 36.11
N GLN A 466 -34.19 -3.45 35.44
CA GLN A 466 -32.79 -3.54 35.88
C GLN A 466 -31.88 -2.95 34.82
N PHE A 467 -31.07 -1.97 35.22
CA PHE A 467 -30.03 -1.41 34.36
C PHE A 467 -28.86 -2.38 34.21
N SER A 468 -28.18 -2.29 33.08
CA SER A 468 -26.94 -3.02 32.78
C SER A 468 -25.86 -2.05 32.32
N TYR A 469 -24.61 -2.27 32.70
CA TYR A 469 -23.52 -1.39 32.32
C TYR A 469 -23.16 -1.54 30.82
N SER A 470 -23.24 -0.45 30.06
CA SER A 470 -22.77 -0.39 28.67
C SER A 470 -21.32 0.08 28.61
N GLN A 471 -20.44 -0.75 28.04
CA GLN A 471 -19.05 -0.35 27.79
C GLN A 471 -18.92 0.72 26.69
N ASP A 472 -19.83 0.70 25.71
CA ASP A 472 -19.84 1.67 24.60
C ASP A 472 -20.12 3.09 25.11
N MET A 473 -21.18 3.23 25.93
CA MET A 473 -21.59 4.52 26.51
C MET A 473 -20.81 4.89 27.77
N GLY A 474 -20.31 3.89 28.51
CA GLY A 474 -19.71 4.07 29.83
C GLY A 474 -20.73 4.47 30.91
N ALA A 475 -21.97 4.01 30.79
CA ALA A 475 -23.10 4.30 31.68
C ALA A 475 -23.99 3.07 31.87
N GLU A 476 -24.83 3.10 32.92
CA GLU A 476 -25.88 2.11 33.12
C GLU A 476 -27.04 2.36 32.16
N VAL A 477 -27.49 1.34 31.43
CA VAL A 477 -28.53 1.46 30.42
C VAL A 477 -29.55 0.33 30.50
N TYR A 478 -30.78 0.63 30.09
CA TYR A 478 -31.79 -0.36 29.75
C TYR A 478 -32.30 -0.06 28.35
N TYR A 479 -32.24 -1.05 27.46
CA TYR A 479 -32.66 -0.91 26.07
C TYR A 479 -33.78 -1.90 25.76
N SER A 480 -34.86 -1.40 25.18
CA SER A 480 -35.90 -2.19 24.53
C SER A 480 -36.36 -1.48 23.24
N PRO A 481 -36.97 -2.19 22.28
CA PRO A 481 -37.51 -1.54 21.09
C PRO A 481 -38.42 -0.36 21.44
N GLY A 482 -38.08 0.82 20.92
CA GLY A 482 -38.80 2.07 21.13
C GLY A 482 -38.41 2.88 22.38
N ILE A 483 -37.58 2.34 23.29
CA ILE A 483 -37.09 3.12 24.43
C ILE A 483 -35.67 2.75 24.89
N LEU A 484 -34.85 3.78 25.13
CA LEU A 484 -33.55 3.69 25.77
C LEU A 484 -33.60 4.50 27.07
N LEU A 485 -33.30 3.85 28.19
CA LEU A 485 -33.12 4.49 29.48
C LEU A 485 -31.63 4.52 29.81
N VAL A 486 -31.10 5.69 30.11
CA VAL A 486 -29.68 5.91 30.45
C VAL A 486 -29.61 6.47 31.86
N ASN A 487 -28.93 5.77 32.76
CA ASN A 487 -28.65 6.17 34.13
C ASN A 487 -27.21 6.68 34.24
N ALA A 488 -27.05 8.00 34.31
CA ALA A 488 -25.76 8.69 34.43
C ALA A 488 -25.84 9.79 35.52
N SER A 489 -25.58 11.06 35.17
CA SER A 489 -25.86 12.20 36.08
C SER A 489 -27.35 12.49 36.25
N SER A 490 -28.17 11.98 35.33
CA SER A 490 -29.64 11.97 35.38
C SER A 490 -30.12 10.65 34.77
N ILE A 491 -31.37 10.29 35.03
CA ILE A 491 -32.03 9.18 34.35
C ILE A 491 -32.78 9.73 33.14
N THR A 492 -32.28 9.44 31.95
CA THR A 492 -32.85 9.93 30.69
C THR A 492 -33.60 8.83 29.96
N ALA A 493 -34.88 9.03 29.69
CA ALA A 493 -35.65 8.25 28.73
C ALA A 493 -35.56 8.88 27.34
N ILE A 494 -35.24 8.07 26.34
CA ILE A 494 -35.21 8.44 24.93
C ILE A 494 -36.24 7.57 24.20
N PHE A 495 -37.33 8.17 23.76
CA PHE A 495 -38.44 7.51 23.08
C PHE A 495 -38.26 7.60 21.56
N ASP A 496 -38.21 6.44 20.88
CA ASP A 496 -38.01 6.31 19.42
C ASP A 496 -36.87 7.20 18.86
N GLY A 497 -35.83 7.47 19.65
CA GLY A 497 -34.72 8.32 19.24
C GLY A 497 -35.08 9.80 18.99
N ALA A 498 -36.26 10.25 19.44
CA ALA A 498 -36.77 11.57 19.10
C ALA A 498 -37.04 12.48 20.30
N ILE A 499 -37.81 11.99 21.28
CA ILE A 499 -38.18 12.76 22.47
C ILE A 499 -37.36 12.27 23.64
N THR A 500 -36.86 13.23 24.43
CA THR A 500 -35.97 12.93 25.55
C THR A 500 -36.54 13.54 26.82
N ILE A 501 -36.61 12.76 27.88
CA ILE A 501 -37.04 13.22 29.21
C ILE A 501 -35.95 12.81 30.20
N SER A 502 -35.24 13.79 30.74
CA SER A 502 -34.15 13.60 31.71
C SER A 502 -34.63 14.02 33.09
N VAL A 503 -34.60 13.09 34.04
CA VAL A 503 -34.96 13.34 35.44
C VAL A 503 -33.73 13.26 36.33
N SER A 504 -33.50 14.27 37.16
CA SER A 504 -32.43 14.29 38.17
C SER A 504 -33.00 14.51 39.57
N SER A 505 -32.26 14.06 40.57
CA SER A 505 -32.57 14.25 42.00
C SER A 505 -31.51 15.14 42.63
N SER A 506 -31.94 16.18 43.34
CA SER A 506 -31.06 17.07 44.10
C SER A 506 -31.80 17.60 45.32
N SER A 507 -31.14 17.68 46.48
CA SER A 507 -31.73 18.22 47.72
C SER A 507 -33.13 17.66 48.09
N GLY A 508 -33.40 16.38 47.81
CA GLY A 508 -34.68 15.75 48.14
C GLY A 508 -35.87 16.17 47.25
N MET A 509 -35.60 16.64 46.04
CA MET A 509 -36.60 16.95 45.02
C MET A 509 -36.15 16.43 43.65
N LEU A 510 -37.12 16.17 42.78
CA LEU A 510 -36.86 15.85 41.37
C LEU A 510 -36.89 17.11 40.51
N SER A 511 -36.13 17.08 39.42
CA SER A 511 -36.28 18.02 38.32
C SER A 511 -36.37 17.26 36.99
N VAL A 512 -37.03 17.86 36.01
CA VAL A 512 -37.20 17.26 34.68
C VAL A 512 -36.79 18.25 33.60
N VAL A 513 -36.06 17.74 32.60
CA VAL A 513 -35.83 18.42 31.32
C VAL A 513 -36.46 17.58 30.22
N CYS A 514 -37.43 18.14 29.52
CA CYS A 514 -38.05 17.53 28.34
C CYS A 514 -37.52 18.23 27.09
N SER A 515 -37.03 17.47 26.11
CA SER A 515 -36.59 18.04 24.82
C SER A 515 -37.39 17.45 23.67
N LEU A 516 -37.97 18.33 22.85
CA LEU A 516 -38.82 17.97 21.71
C LEU A 516 -38.16 18.35 20.38
N PRO A 517 -38.31 17.53 19.33
CA PRO A 517 -37.92 17.90 17.97
C PRO A 517 -38.91 18.89 17.36
N ASP A 518 -38.45 19.69 16.40
CA ASP A 518 -39.20 20.78 15.73
C ASP A 518 -40.58 20.37 15.17
N ARG A 519 -40.76 19.10 14.79
CA ARG A 519 -42.05 18.60 14.29
C ARG A 519 -43.23 18.66 15.28
N TYR A 520 -42.99 18.85 16.58
CA TYR A 520 -44.05 19.09 17.58
C TYR A 520 -44.42 20.56 17.73
N ARG A 521 -43.76 21.46 16.99
CA ARG A 521 -44.08 22.89 17.00
C ARG A 521 -45.54 23.09 16.62
N ASN A 522 -46.21 24.01 17.30
CA ASN A 522 -47.65 24.29 17.25
C ASN A 522 -48.55 23.13 17.73
N GLY A 523 -47.98 22.04 18.24
CA GLY A 523 -48.68 20.85 18.69
C GLY A 523 -48.62 20.61 20.20
N THR A 524 -48.22 21.61 21.00
CA THR A 524 -48.04 21.47 22.45
C THR A 524 -49.05 22.27 23.27
N ARG A 525 -49.39 21.74 24.45
CA ARG A 525 -50.19 22.41 25.50
C ARG A 525 -49.75 21.92 26.88
N GLY A 526 -50.15 22.60 27.94
CA GLY A 526 -49.84 22.22 29.33
C GLY A 526 -49.07 23.32 30.06
N LEU A 527 -48.54 23.00 31.23
CA LEU A 527 -47.70 23.95 31.98
C LEU A 527 -46.40 24.31 31.24
N LEU A 528 -45.90 23.48 30.33
CA LEU A 528 -44.74 23.80 29.48
C LEU A 528 -45.08 24.70 28.27
N GLY A 529 -46.32 25.16 28.14
CA GLY A 529 -46.71 26.19 27.19
C GLY A 529 -47.13 25.70 25.79
N VAL A 530 -47.50 26.67 24.95
CA VAL A 530 -47.83 26.46 23.53
C VAL A 530 -46.57 26.80 22.75
N TRP A 531 -46.01 25.83 22.04
CA TRP A 531 -44.71 26.00 21.42
C TRP A 531 -44.84 26.55 20.00
N ASP A 532 -44.76 27.85 19.84
CA ASP A 532 -44.87 28.54 18.55
C ASP A 532 -43.91 29.73 18.38
N HIS A 533 -42.89 29.84 19.23
CA HIS A 533 -41.93 30.94 19.36
C HIS A 533 -42.54 32.25 19.87
N ASN A 534 -43.69 32.18 20.55
CA ASN A 534 -44.34 33.33 21.15
C ASN A 534 -44.65 33.06 22.64
N PRO A 535 -43.82 33.53 23.58
CA PRO A 535 -44.07 33.29 25.00
C PRO A 535 -45.35 33.97 25.55
N THR A 536 -46.04 34.80 24.77
CA THR A 536 -47.18 35.61 25.27
C THR A 536 -48.49 34.84 25.42
N ASP A 537 -48.63 33.68 24.79
CA ASP A 537 -49.82 32.83 24.86
C ASP A 537 -49.59 31.51 25.62
N ASP A 538 -48.38 31.29 26.12
CA ASP A 538 -47.96 30.12 26.91
C ASP A 538 -48.86 29.83 28.12
N PHE A 539 -49.52 30.85 28.69
CA PHE A 539 -50.51 30.68 29.75
C PHE A 539 -51.91 30.33 29.22
N GLN A 540 -51.98 29.41 28.25
CA GLN A 540 -53.22 28.87 27.71
C GLN A 540 -53.77 27.77 28.63
N MET A 541 -55.02 27.92 29.07
CA MET A 541 -55.75 26.92 29.85
C MET A 541 -56.28 25.77 28.96
N PRO A 542 -56.69 24.62 29.54
CA PRO A 542 -57.23 23.49 28.76
C PRO A 542 -58.45 23.83 27.89
N ASN A 543 -59.22 24.85 28.25
CA ASN A 543 -60.38 25.34 27.50
C ASN A 543 -60.01 26.25 26.29
N GLY A 544 -58.73 26.54 26.08
CA GLY A 544 -58.21 27.40 25.01
C GLY A 544 -58.13 28.89 25.34
N THR A 545 -58.54 29.34 26.53
CA THR A 545 -58.39 30.75 26.94
C THR A 545 -57.02 30.98 27.58
N SER A 546 -56.38 32.13 27.33
CA SER A 546 -55.09 32.48 27.93
C SER A 546 -55.20 33.68 28.88
N ILE A 547 -54.33 33.73 29.89
CA ILE A 547 -54.09 34.94 30.69
C ILE A 547 -52.83 35.67 30.22
N SER A 548 -52.66 36.94 30.60
CA SER A 548 -51.47 37.71 30.23
C SER A 548 -50.22 37.18 30.95
N VAL A 549 -49.06 37.20 30.29
CA VAL A 549 -47.77 36.91 30.94
C VAL A 549 -47.41 37.89 32.07
N ASN A 550 -48.02 39.07 32.10
CA ASN A 550 -47.85 40.08 33.15
C ASN A 550 -48.85 39.94 34.31
N SER A 551 -49.62 38.84 34.36
CA SER A 551 -50.58 38.56 35.43
C SER A 551 -49.89 38.42 36.78
N SER A 552 -50.65 38.58 37.87
CA SER A 552 -50.10 38.38 39.22
C SER A 552 -49.70 36.92 39.46
N VAL A 553 -48.83 36.66 40.44
CA VAL A 553 -48.42 35.27 40.76
C VAL A 553 -49.61 34.45 41.26
N GLU A 554 -50.58 35.11 41.89
CA GLU A 554 -51.86 34.54 42.31
C GLU A 554 -52.75 34.12 41.13
N GLU A 555 -52.80 34.94 40.08
CA GLU A 555 -53.50 34.62 38.83
C GLU A 555 -52.79 33.48 38.07
N ILE A 556 -51.46 33.50 38.03
CA ILE A 556 -50.64 32.42 37.44
C ILE A 556 -50.82 31.11 38.22
N PHE A 557 -50.92 31.16 39.56
CA PHE A 557 -51.26 29.99 40.37
C PHE A 557 -52.64 29.45 40.02
N SER A 558 -53.63 30.33 39.87
CA SER A 558 -54.99 29.96 39.46
C SER A 558 -55.02 29.32 38.06
N TYR A 559 -54.21 29.83 37.12
CA TYR A 559 -53.96 29.23 35.82
C TYR A 559 -53.38 27.81 35.97
N GLY A 560 -52.32 27.63 36.75
CA GLY A 560 -51.68 26.34 36.90
C GLY A 560 -52.61 25.28 37.51
N MET A 561 -53.50 25.68 38.42
CA MET A 561 -54.53 24.80 39.00
C MET A 561 -55.54 24.27 37.96
N THR A 562 -55.67 24.90 36.79
CA THR A 562 -56.53 24.38 35.70
C THR A 562 -55.96 23.13 35.04
N TRP A 563 -54.66 22.88 35.18
CA TRP A 563 -53.94 21.73 34.62
C TRP A 563 -53.84 20.52 35.57
N ALA A 564 -54.62 20.51 36.67
CA ALA A 564 -54.70 19.35 37.56
C ALA A 564 -55.17 18.09 36.80
N VAL A 565 -54.49 16.97 37.01
CA VAL A 565 -54.80 15.70 36.35
C VAL A 565 -56.19 15.20 36.77
N GLY A 566 -57.01 14.89 35.77
CA GLY A 566 -58.35 14.30 35.94
C GLY A 566 -58.33 12.77 35.87
N GLU A 567 -59.19 12.19 35.03
CA GLU A 567 -59.35 10.73 34.92
C GLU A 567 -58.14 10.01 34.28
N HIS A 568 -57.34 10.70 33.45
CA HIS A 568 -56.22 10.12 32.71
C HIS A 568 -54.89 10.32 33.44
N ASN A 569 -54.72 9.63 34.57
CA ASN A 569 -53.51 9.69 35.40
C ASN A 569 -52.50 8.62 35.00
N LEU A 570 -51.25 9.02 34.76
CA LEU A 570 -50.17 8.12 34.32
C LEU A 570 -49.46 7.40 35.47
N PHE A 571 -49.59 7.87 36.71
CA PHE A 571 -48.90 7.28 37.86
C PHE A 571 -49.52 5.93 38.25
N ALA A 572 -48.66 4.95 38.59
CA ALA A 572 -49.06 3.61 39.04
C ALA A 572 -49.98 3.67 40.27
N GLN A 573 -49.78 4.67 41.13
CA GLN A 573 -50.63 4.96 42.29
C GLN A 573 -51.15 6.41 42.22
N PRO A 574 -52.34 6.64 41.63
CA PRO A 574 -52.97 7.96 41.56
C PRO A 574 -53.33 8.53 42.94
N LEU A 575 -53.26 9.85 43.11
CA LEU A 575 -53.72 10.52 44.33
C LEU A 575 -55.26 10.53 44.41
N ALA A 576 -55.80 10.37 45.62
CA ALA A 576 -57.25 10.42 45.87
C ALA A 576 -57.75 11.89 45.80
N THR A 577 -58.30 12.27 44.64
CA THR A 577 -58.87 13.61 44.29
C THR A 577 -57.91 14.81 44.38
N PRO A 578 -58.03 15.82 43.47
CA PRO A 578 -57.17 17.00 43.49
C PRO A 578 -57.33 17.83 44.78
N VAL A 579 -56.22 18.16 45.45
CA VAL A 579 -56.25 19.00 46.66
C VAL A 579 -56.41 20.47 46.26
N ARG A 580 -57.65 20.98 46.35
CA ARG A 580 -57.98 22.39 46.00
C ARG A 580 -57.79 23.39 47.15
N ASN A 581 -57.60 22.91 48.38
CA ASN A 581 -57.55 23.76 49.58
C ASN A 581 -56.13 24.20 49.97
N PHE A 582 -55.14 23.98 49.10
CA PHE A 582 -53.76 24.40 49.32
C PHE A 582 -53.52 25.75 48.63
N THR A 583 -52.94 26.70 49.36
CA THR A 583 -52.48 27.98 48.80
C THR A 583 -51.04 28.22 49.25
N PRO A 584 -50.08 28.35 48.33
CA PRO A 584 -48.68 28.60 48.67
C PRO A 584 -48.49 30.01 49.24
N VAL A 585 -47.31 30.27 49.81
CA VAL A 585 -46.90 31.63 50.19
C VAL A 585 -46.20 32.26 48.98
N PHE A 586 -46.68 33.40 48.52
CA PHE A 586 -46.14 34.04 47.32
C PHE A 586 -44.89 34.87 47.62
N LEU A 587 -43.99 35.03 46.64
CA LEU A 587 -42.74 35.80 46.80
C LEU A 587 -42.96 37.24 47.27
N SER A 588 -44.07 37.85 46.83
CA SER A 588 -44.51 39.18 47.26
C SER A 588 -44.76 39.24 48.78
N GLN A 589 -45.39 38.20 49.33
CA GLN A 589 -45.67 38.06 50.77
C GLN A 589 -44.38 37.81 51.54
N LEU A 590 -43.52 36.89 51.08
CA LEU A 590 -42.23 36.59 51.72
C LEU A 590 -41.32 37.82 51.83
N ARG A 591 -41.33 38.69 50.82
CA ARG A 591 -40.61 39.97 50.85
C ARG A 591 -41.20 40.94 51.88
N GLN A 592 -42.52 41.08 51.91
CA GLN A 592 -43.22 41.97 52.85
C GLN A 592 -43.07 41.52 54.30
N ASP A 593 -43.06 40.21 54.54
CA ASP A 593 -42.96 39.62 55.88
C ASP A 593 -41.59 39.87 56.51
N ASN A 594 -40.50 39.77 55.74
CA ASN A 594 -39.14 39.99 56.25
C ASN A 594 -38.14 40.48 55.18
N GLU A 595 -38.14 41.78 54.91
CA GLU A 595 -37.25 42.41 53.93
C GLU A 595 -35.76 42.14 54.21
N SER A 596 -35.35 42.07 55.48
CA SER A 596 -33.94 41.83 55.85
C SER A 596 -33.48 40.42 55.44
N GLN A 597 -34.33 39.42 55.61
CA GLN A 597 -34.08 38.05 55.21
C GLN A 597 -34.16 37.90 53.69
N PHE A 598 -35.07 38.64 53.03
CA PHE A 598 -35.12 38.71 51.58
C PHE A 598 -33.81 39.23 50.98
N GLN A 599 -33.25 40.32 51.51
CA GLN A 599 -31.97 40.86 51.05
C GLN A 599 -30.80 39.89 51.30
N LEU A 600 -30.83 39.16 52.43
CA LEU A 600 -29.84 38.13 52.72
C LEU A 600 -29.92 36.96 51.72
N ALA A 601 -31.12 36.45 51.45
CA ALA A 601 -31.34 35.41 50.44
C ALA A 601 -30.93 35.90 49.03
N ALA A 602 -31.25 37.14 48.66
CA ALA A 602 -30.82 37.73 47.39
C ALA A 602 -29.29 37.79 47.24
N SER A 603 -28.57 38.01 48.35
CA SER A 603 -27.11 37.98 48.36
C SER A 603 -26.55 36.56 48.15
N TRP A 604 -27.11 35.55 48.82
CA TRP A 604 -26.69 34.14 48.66
C TRP A 604 -26.99 33.62 47.26
N CYS A 605 -28.17 33.94 46.72
CA CYS A 605 -28.65 33.51 45.42
C CYS A 605 -28.13 34.33 44.24
N ARG A 606 -27.26 35.34 44.49
CA ARG A 606 -26.76 36.27 43.45
C ARG A 606 -27.90 36.89 42.61
N GLY A 607 -29.05 37.15 43.24
CA GLY A 607 -30.22 37.72 42.57
C GLY A 607 -31.09 36.75 41.76
N CYS A 608 -30.79 35.44 41.71
CA CYS A 608 -31.66 34.44 41.08
C CYS A 608 -33.00 34.36 41.83
N ARG A 609 -34.11 34.62 41.12
CA ARG A 609 -35.44 34.78 41.73
C ARG A 609 -35.98 33.47 42.29
N GLU A 610 -35.74 32.40 41.56
CA GLU A 610 -36.08 31.02 41.89
C GLU A 610 -35.38 30.64 43.21
N CYS A 611 -34.05 30.70 43.26
CA CYS A 611 -33.28 30.44 44.48
C CYS A 611 -33.74 31.25 45.70
N ILE A 612 -34.04 32.55 45.52
CA ILE A 612 -34.52 33.40 46.61
C ILE A 612 -35.85 32.88 47.15
N TYR A 613 -36.76 32.53 46.25
CA TYR A 613 -38.07 32.03 46.62
C TYR A 613 -37.95 30.70 47.39
N ASP A 614 -37.24 29.70 46.87
CA ASP A 614 -37.04 28.39 47.53
C ASP A 614 -36.40 28.53 48.91
N THR A 615 -35.39 29.41 49.03
CA THR A 615 -34.70 29.65 50.31
C THR A 615 -35.68 30.20 51.36
N LEU A 616 -36.55 31.12 50.97
CA LEU A 616 -37.48 31.78 51.89
C LEU A 616 -38.75 30.95 52.15
N SER A 617 -39.26 30.26 51.14
CA SER A 617 -40.49 29.48 51.20
C SER A 617 -40.30 28.21 52.05
N THR A 618 -39.12 27.60 51.98
CA THR A 618 -38.79 26.35 52.69
C THR A 618 -37.94 26.56 53.94
N GLY A 619 -37.22 27.68 54.03
CA GLY A 619 -36.22 27.92 55.06
C GLY A 619 -34.91 27.15 54.86
N ASP A 620 -34.70 26.54 53.68
CA ASP A 620 -33.52 25.75 53.33
C ASP A 620 -32.67 26.44 52.25
N VAL A 621 -31.49 26.92 52.65
CA VAL A 621 -30.53 27.58 51.75
C VAL A 621 -29.91 26.58 50.75
N ALA A 622 -29.70 25.33 51.16
CA ALA A 622 -29.12 24.31 50.28
C ALA A 622 -30.09 23.94 49.14
N LEU A 623 -31.39 23.93 49.43
CA LEU A 623 -32.43 23.78 48.41
C LEU A 623 -32.39 24.93 47.40
N GLY A 624 -32.39 26.19 47.87
CA GLY A 624 -32.32 27.35 46.97
C GLY A 624 -31.08 27.38 46.09
N LEU A 625 -29.90 27.06 46.64
CA LEU A 625 -28.66 26.98 45.87
C LEU A 625 -28.68 25.82 44.84
N ALA A 626 -29.32 24.69 45.17
CA ALA A 626 -29.53 23.61 44.21
C ALA A 626 -30.44 24.06 43.05
N THR A 627 -31.52 24.80 43.35
CA THR A 627 -32.40 25.42 42.35
C THR A 627 -31.64 26.37 41.43
N GLN A 628 -30.73 27.20 41.96
CA GLN A 628 -29.86 28.05 41.14
C GLN A 628 -28.98 27.22 40.19
N SER A 629 -28.37 26.14 40.67
CA SER A 629 -27.55 25.26 39.82
C SER A 629 -28.36 24.67 38.66
N LEU A 630 -29.60 24.26 38.90
CA LEU A 630 -30.48 23.71 37.86
C LEU A 630 -30.85 24.76 36.79
N VAL A 631 -31.04 26.03 37.19
CA VAL A 631 -31.24 27.15 36.25
C VAL A 631 -29.99 27.36 35.40
N GLU A 632 -28.81 27.42 36.04
CA GLU A 632 -27.54 27.63 35.35
C GLU A 632 -27.24 26.50 34.35
N ASP A 633 -27.44 25.23 34.74
CA ASP A 633 -27.26 24.06 33.90
C ASP A 633 -28.22 24.05 32.69
N PHE A 634 -29.49 24.40 32.90
CA PHE A 634 -30.48 24.47 31.82
C PHE A 634 -30.13 25.56 30.80
N GLN A 635 -29.75 26.76 31.27
CA GLN A 635 -29.33 27.85 30.38
C GLN A 635 -28.06 27.50 29.62
N GLN A 636 -27.08 26.84 30.26
CA GLN A 636 -25.87 26.38 29.59
C GLN A 636 -26.19 25.33 28.51
N LYS A 637 -27.04 24.34 28.81
CA LYS A 637 -27.46 23.34 27.83
C LYS A 637 -28.17 23.98 26.62
N LYS A 638 -29.10 24.91 26.87
CA LYS A 638 -29.80 25.66 25.81
C LYS A 638 -28.83 26.50 24.97
N ALA A 639 -27.84 27.15 25.59
CA ALA A 639 -26.82 27.91 24.88
C ALA A 639 -25.96 27.00 23.99
N VAL A 640 -25.48 25.86 24.51
CA VAL A 640 -24.67 24.89 23.75
C VAL A 640 -25.41 24.37 22.53
N LEU A 641 -26.66 23.92 22.69
CA LEU A 641 -27.46 23.39 21.58
C LEU A 641 -27.69 24.41 20.47
N ASN A 642 -27.88 25.69 20.83
CA ASN A 642 -28.13 26.78 19.89
C ASN A 642 -26.87 27.47 19.35
N THR A 643 -25.67 27.01 19.72
CA THR A 643 -24.41 27.58 19.23
C THR A 643 -23.93 26.82 18.00
N PHE A 644 -24.00 27.44 16.83
CA PHE A 644 -23.57 26.85 15.57
C PHE A 644 -22.20 27.40 15.13
N PRO A 645 -21.31 26.56 14.56
CA PRO A 645 -20.11 27.03 13.88
C PRO A 645 -20.48 27.77 12.57
N PRO A 646 -19.57 28.60 12.02
CA PRO A 646 -19.77 29.20 10.70
C PRO A 646 -19.86 28.12 9.61
N THR A 647 -20.40 28.48 8.43
CA THR A 647 -20.40 27.58 7.26
C THR A 647 -19.24 27.95 6.34
N ILE A 648 -18.40 26.97 5.97
CA ILE A 648 -17.34 27.16 4.97
C ILE A 648 -17.91 26.79 3.60
N VAL A 649 -17.86 27.74 2.66
CA VAL A 649 -18.30 27.55 1.27
C VAL A 649 -17.09 27.55 0.33
N GLY A 650 -16.95 26.49 -0.46
CA GLY A 650 -15.91 26.34 -1.49
C GLY A 650 -15.73 24.89 -1.94
N ASP A 651 -15.10 24.68 -3.09
CA ASP A 651 -14.76 23.33 -3.57
C ASP A 651 -13.61 22.76 -2.72
N PRO A 652 -13.80 21.61 -2.04
CA PRO A 652 -12.75 21.01 -1.24
C PRO A 652 -11.61 20.38 -2.07
N SER A 653 -11.75 20.32 -3.40
CA SER A 653 -10.78 19.67 -4.29
C SER A 653 -9.93 20.70 -5.02
N LEU A 654 -8.61 20.49 -5.02
CA LEU A 654 -7.66 21.29 -5.78
C LEU A 654 -6.85 20.39 -6.70
N THR A 655 -6.75 20.79 -7.96
CA THR A 655 -5.99 20.06 -8.98
C THR A 655 -4.95 20.99 -9.59
N ALA A 656 -3.71 20.55 -9.68
CA ALA A 656 -2.60 21.32 -10.23
C ALA A 656 -1.71 20.45 -11.13
N PHE A 657 -1.15 21.04 -12.18
CA PHE A 657 0.03 20.50 -12.85
C PHE A 657 1.31 20.90 -12.09
N ARG A 658 2.39 20.12 -12.21
CA ARG A 658 3.67 20.41 -11.52
C ARG A 658 4.07 21.87 -11.71
N THR A 659 4.49 22.54 -10.62
CA THR A 659 4.89 23.96 -10.57
C THR A 659 3.80 24.98 -10.93
N GLU A 660 2.58 24.54 -11.25
CA GLU A 660 1.45 25.42 -11.49
C GLU A 660 0.91 25.95 -10.17
N ARG A 661 0.81 27.28 -10.05
CA ARG A 661 0.18 27.91 -8.90
C ARG A 661 -1.34 27.92 -9.07
N VAL A 662 -2.03 27.26 -8.14
CA VAL A 662 -3.49 27.22 -8.07
C VAL A 662 -3.97 28.06 -6.90
N THR A 663 -4.97 28.90 -7.17
CA THR A 663 -5.53 29.82 -6.19
C THR A 663 -7.05 29.61 -6.10
N ARG A 664 -7.59 29.58 -4.87
CA ARG A 664 -9.01 29.37 -4.56
C ARG A 664 -9.46 30.27 -3.42
N GLN A 665 -10.63 30.89 -3.60
CA GLN A 665 -11.30 31.68 -2.56
C GLN A 665 -12.32 30.81 -1.84
N TYR A 666 -12.20 30.74 -0.52
CA TYR A 666 -13.22 30.18 0.38
C TYR A 666 -13.93 31.30 1.11
N GLN A 667 -15.19 31.06 1.47
CA GLN A 667 -16.01 32.02 2.21
C GLN A 667 -16.47 31.41 3.52
N ALA A 668 -16.41 32.20 4.59
CA ALA A 668 -16.99 31.85 5.89
C ALA A 668 -17.66 33.11 6.47
N GLU A 669 -18.98 33.13 6.45
CA GLU A 669 -19.74 34.30 6.91
C GLU A 669 -19.54 34.51 8.41
N GLY A 670 -19.19 35.74 8.82
CA GLY A 670 -18.98 36.10 10.23
C GLY A 670 -17.74 35.48 10.89
N ALA A 671 -16.86 34.82 10.13
CA ALA A 671 -15.68 34.12 10.64
C ALA A 671 -14.42 34.46 9.86
N ARG A 672 -13.26 34.19 10.46
CA ARG A 672 -11.96 34.24 9.78
C ARG A 672 -11.35 32.86 9.70
N PHE A 673 -10.58 32.64 8.65
CA PHE A 673 -9.82 31.41 8.50
C PHE A 673 -8.56 31.46 9.37
N VAL A 674 -8.15 30.32 9.90
CA VAL A 674 -6.86 30.18 10.58
C VAL A 674 -5.76 30.22 9.52
N PRO A 675 -4.88 31.23 9.55
CA PRO A 675 -3.85 31.35 8.53
C PRO A 675 -2.84 30.22 8.66
N TYR A 676 -2.39 29.70 7.52
CA TYR A 676 -1.40 28.62 7.46
C TYR A 676 -0.44 28.89 6.32
N ILE A 677 0.86 28.93 6.61
CA ILE A 677 1.89 29.22 5.62
C ILE A 677 2.95 28.12 5.68
N SER A 678 3.18 27.49 4.54
CA SER A 678 4.25 26.54 4.28
C SER A 678 4.97 26.88 2.97
N LEU A 679 5.95 26.06 2.57
CA LEU A 679 6.72 26.27 1.33
C LEU A 679 5.88 26.13 0.05
N GLU A 680 4.80 25.36 0.11
CA GLU A 680 3.93 25.06 -1.04
C GLU A 680 2.51 25.60 -0.88
N LEU A 681 2.10 25.99 0.33
CA LEU A 681 0.73 26.36 0.63
C LEU A 681 0.66 27.64 1.45
N ASN A 682 -0.24 28.54 1.07
CA ASN A 682 -0.56 29.74 1.81
C ASN A 682 -2.07 29.86 1.95
N ILE A 683 -2.56 29.90 3.18
CA ILE A 683 -3.95 30.16 3.54
C ILE A 683 -3.95 31.46 4.34
N SER A 684 -4.70 32.43 3.84
CA SER A 684 -4.88 33.75 4.45
C SER A 684 -6.10 33.80 5.37
N GLU A 685 -6.19 34.83 6.22
CA GLU A 685 -7.34 35.02 7.11
C GLU A 685 -8.65 35.29 6.36
N ASP A 686 -8.58 35.89 5.17
CA ASP A 686 -9.71 36.20 4.29
C ASP A 686 -10.17 35.00 3.46
N GLY A 687 -9.55 33.83 3.61
CA GLY A 687 -9.96 32.59 2.96
C GLY A 687 -9.36 32.39 1.56
N MET A 688 -8.38 33.20 1.18
CA MET A 688 -7.59 32.99 -0.03
C MET A 688 -6.54 31.90 0.21
N LEU A 689 -6.70 30.76 -0.47
CA LEU A 689 -5.76 29.64 -0.48
C LEU A 689 -4.98 29.63 -1.78
N THR A 690 -3.66 29.60 -1.69
CA THR A 690 -2.73 29.43 -2.81
C THR A 690 -1.89 28.18 -2.59
N TRP A 691 -1.92 27.26 -3.56
CA TRP A 691 -1.12 26.04 -3.58
C TRP A 691 -0.20 26.05 -4.80
N GLU A 692 1.09 25.90 -4.59
CA GLU A 692 2.13 25.79 -5.61
C GLU A 692 2.99 24.55 -5.30
N PRO A 693 2.68 23.39 -5.90
CA PRO A 693 3.35 22.13 -5.60
C PRO A 693 4.82 22.15 -6.08
N ARG A 694 5.75 21.80 -5.19
CA ARG A 694 7.19 21.70 -5.48
C ARG A 694 7.68 20.24 -5.51
N GLY A 695 6.88 19.31 -5.01
CA GLY A 695 7.19 17.88 -5.08
C GLY A 695 5.97 16.99 -4.78
N THR A 696 6.25 15.70 -4.56
CA THR A 696 5.23 14.68 -4.26
C THR A 696 5.23 14.29 -2.78
N ALA A 697 5.65 15.21 -1.89
CA ALA A 697 5.67 14.95 -0.46
C ALA A 697 4.23 14.85 0.07
N PRO A 698 3.95 13.98 1.06
CA PRO A 698 2.61 13.86 1.64
C PRO A 698 2.11 15.20 2.18
N LEU A 699 0.88 15.58 1.82
CA LEU A 699 0.25 16.84 2.24
C LEU A 699 -1.17 16.54 2.74
N SER A 700 -1.48 16.98 3.96
CA SER A 700 -2.81 16.86 4.56
C SER A 700 -3.22 18.20 5.15
N VAL A 701 -4.34 18.75 4.70
CA VAL A 701 -4.82 20.07 5.13
C VAL A 701 -6.32 20.05 5.38
N THR A 702 -6.70 20.59 6.52
CA THR A 702 -8.09 20.86 6.90
C THR A 702 -8.21 22.37 7.08
N LEU A 703 -9.07 23.03 6.30
CA LEU A 703 -9.40 24.43 6.53
C LEU A 703 -10.17 24.55 7.83
N GLN A 704 -9.81 25.56 8.62
CA GLN A 704 -10.50 25.90 9.86
C GLN A 704 -10.96 27.35 9.78
N ALA A 705 -12.26 27.59 9.99
CA ALA A 705 -12.82 28.92 10.13
C ALA A 705 -13.45 29.06 11.52
N ALA A 706 -13.14 30.15 12.22
CA ALA A 706 -13.70 30.46 13.52
C ALA A 706 -14.11 31.93 13.59
N GLY A 707 -15.33 32.18 14.07
CA GLY A 707 -15.84 33.50 14.43
C GLY A 707 -16.31 33.47 15.89
N PRO A 708 -16.54 34.61 16.56
CA PRO A 708 -17.24 34.65 17.84
C PRO A 708 -18.64 34.05 17.63
N PRO A 709 -19.04 32.94 18.30
CA PRO A 709 -18.74 32.50 19.67
C PRO A 709 -17.64 31.42 19.86
N GLY A 710 -16.77 31.19 18.89
CA GLY A 710 -15.51 30.42 19.05
C GLY A 710 -15.54 28.95 18.64
N LEU A 711 -16.65 28.43 18.11
CA LEU A 711 -16.69 27.08 17.54
C LEU A 711 -16.05 27.04 16.15
N PRO A 712 -15.11 26.11 15.88
CA PRO A 712 -14.48 25.99 14.57
C PRO A 712 -15.35 25.18 13.60
N ALA A 713 -15.49 25.69 12.39
CA ALA A 713 -15.90 24.90 11.23
C ALA A 713 -14.68 24.28 10.55
N LEU A 714 -14.79 23.04 10.10
CA LEU A 714 -13.71 22.30 9.46
C LEU A 714 -14.09 21.88 8.04
N LEU A 715 -13.17 21.99 7.10
CA LEU A 715 -13.32 21.47 5.73
C LEU A 715 -12.04 20.72 5.32
N GLN A 716 -12.14 19.39 5.19
CA GLN A 716 -11.02 18.55 4.75
C GLN A 716 -10.74 18.76 3.26
N LEU A 717 -9.56 19.26 2.91
CA LEU A 717 -9.17 19.48 1.51
C LEU A 717 -8.53 18.24 0.88
N ARG A 718 -8.74 18.09 -0.43
CA ARG A 718 -8.16 17.05 -1.27
C ARG A 718 -7.32 17.69 -2.37
N PHE A 719 -6.10 17.21 -2.55
CA PHE A 719 -5.16 17.73 -3.54
C PHE A 719 -4.90 16.65 -4.58
N THR A 720 -4.94 17.00 -5.86
CA THR A 720 -4.58 16.13 -6.98
C THR A 720 -3.46 16.80 -7.76
N LEU A 721 -2.26 16.22 -7.69
CA LEU A 721 -1.09 16.70 -8.40
C LEU A 721 -0.85 15.84 -9.64
N CYS A 722 -0.72 16.48 -10.79
CA CYS A 722 -0.16 15.85 -11.97
C CYS A 722 1.31 16.22 -12.13
N SER A 723 2.18 15.22 -12.06
CA SER A 723 3.64 15.39 -12.22
C SER A 723 4.16 14.95 -13.59
N CYS A 724 3.28 14.66 -14.55
CA CYS A 724 3.65 14.21 -15.90
C CYS A 724 4.54 15.20 -16.65
N HIS A 725 5.18 14.72 -17.72
CA HIS A 725 6.03 15.56 -18.56
C HIS A 725 5.25 16.73 -19.18
N SER A 726 4.05 16.45 -19.72
CA SER A 726 3.11 17.41 -20.26
C SER A 726 1.75 17.33 -19.54
N SER A 727 1.02 18.45 -19.47
CA SER A 727 -0.31 18.49 -18.84
C SER A 727 -1.37 17.68 -19.59
N GLN A 728 -1.22 17.48 -20.90
CA GLN A 728 -2.15 16.68 -21.72
C GLN A 728 -2.06 15.18 -21.40
N GLN A 729 -0.96 14.76 -20.78
CA GLN A 729 -0.70 13.37 -20.41
C GLN A 729 -1.33 12.99 -19.07
N CYS A 730 -1.90 13.93 -18.33
CA CYS A 730 -2.45 13.68 -17.00
C CYS A 730 -3.78 12.91 -17.08
N ASP A 731 -3.84 11.74 -16.45
CA ASP A 731 -5.08 11.00 -16.24
C ASP A 731 -5.60 11.22 -14.81
N TYR A 732 -6.41 12.25 -14.64
CA TYR A 732 -7.04 12.57 -13.35
C TYR A 732 -8.11 11.56 -12.92
N SER A 733 -8.52 10.64 -13.78
CA SER A 733 -9.47 9.57 -13.43
C SER A 733 -8.80 8.40 -12.71
N ASN A 734 -7.48 8.22 -12.89
CA ASN A 734 -6.68 7.20 -12.24
C ASN A 734 -5.66 7.86 -11.31
N THR A 735 -5.96 7.89 -10.01
CA THR A 735 -5.09 8.52 -9.02
C THR A 735 -4.62 7.53 -7.95
N ALA A 736 -3.52 7.87 -7.27
CA ALA A 736 -3.00 7.12 -6.14
C ALA A 736 -2.76 8.04 -4.93
N THR A 737 -3.16 7.60 -3.73
CA THR A 737 -2.94 8.36 -2.49
C THR A 737 -1.49 8.29 -2.06
N VAL A 738 -0.90 9.42 -1.65
CA VAL A 738 0.48 9.47 -1.17
C VAL A 738 0.52 9.27 0.35
N ASN A 739 1.07 8.13 0.82
CA ASN A 739 1.29 7.81 2.24
C ASN A 739 0.08 8.11 3.16
N GLY A 740 -1.14 7.81 2.70
CA GLY A 740 -2.37 8.07 3.48
C GLY A 740 -2.68 9.55 3.73
N SER A 741 -2.04 10.48 3.01
CA SER A 741 -2.32 11.92 3.09
C SER A 741 -3.50 12.35 2.22
N SER A 742 -3.85 13.64 2.22
CA SER A 742 -4.88 14.17 1.31
C SER A 742 -4.36 14.52 -0.10
N LEU A 743 -3.06 14.29 -0.35
CA LEU A 743 -2.45 14.40 -1.67
C LEU A 743 -2.61 13.11 -2.47
N GLN A 744 -3.11 13.27 -3.70
CA GLN A 744 -3.26 12.24 -4.71
C GLN A 744 -2.38 12.57 -5.91
N LEU A 745 -1.71 11.57 -6.48
CA LEU A 745 -0.98 11.70 -7.73
C LEU A 745 -1.82 11.17 -8.88
N ALA A 746 -2.01 11.97 -9.91
CA ALA A 746 -2.60 11.52 -11.16
C ALA A 746 -1.63 10.62 -11.91
N ALA A 747 -2.14 9.53 -12.49
CA ALA A 747 -1.39 8.71 -13.42
C ALA A 747 -1.07 9.51 -14.69
N CYS A 748 -0.01 9.12 -15.39
CA CYS A 748 0.33 9.70 -16.68
C CYS A 748 -0.06 8.75 -17.80
N ARG A 749 -0.34 9.31 -18.98
CA ARG A 749 -0.52 8.64 -20.28
C ARG A 749 0.55 9.19 -21.22
N CYS A 750 1.64 8.45 -21.38
CA CYS A 750 2.82 8.92 -22.09
C CYS A 750 2.64 8.80 -23.61
N ASP A 751 3.01 9.86 -24.32
CA ASP A 751 3.06 9.90 -25.78
C ASP A 751 4.48 9.65 -26.30
N ASP A 752 4.60 9.42 -27.61
CA ASP A 752 5.87 9.39 -28.35
C ASP A 752 6.92 8.40 -27.80
N GLY A 753 6.50 7.33 -27.11
CA GLY A 753 7.37 6.30 -26.55
C GLY A 753 8.07 6.69 -25.24
N TYR A 754 7.70 7.82 -24.63
CA TYR A 754 8.15 8.16 -23.28
C TYR A 754 7.60 7.16 -22.25
N TRP A 755 8.32 6.98 -21.15
CA TRP A 755 7.92 6.04 -20.11
C TRP A 755 8.31 6.47 -18.70
N GLY A 756 7.89 5.67 -17.72
CA GLY A 756 8.04 5.96 -16.30
C GLY A 756 6.79 6.59 -15.69
N PRO A 757 6.70 6.64 -14.34
CA PRO A 757 5.52 7.12 -13.61
C PRO A 757 5.09 8.54 -13.98
N PHE A 758 6.02 9.36 -14.48
CA PHE A 758 5.78 10.75 -14.87
C PHE A 758 6.13 11.04 -16.33
N CYS A 759 6.26 10.02 -17.18
CA CYS A 759 6.74 10.15 -18.56
C CYS A 759 8.09 10.88 -18.66
N GLN A 760 8.95 10.71 -17.65
CA GLN A 760 10.21 11.44 -17.54
C GLN A 760 11.33 10.81 -18.37
N HIS A 761 11.19 9.53 -18.74
CA HIS A 761 12.19 8.81 -19.49
C HIS A 761 11.86 8.88 -20.99
N PRO A 762 12.78 9.36 -21.83
CA PRO A 762 12.59 9.37 -23.27
C PRO A 762 12.55 7.95 -23.83
N PRO A 763 12.08 7.78 -25.08
CA PRO A 763 12.20 6.52 -25.80
C PRO A 763 13.66 6.05 -25.78
N GLU A 764 13.88 4.82 -25.38
CA GLU A 764 15.19 4.20 -25.38
C GLU A 764 15.28 3.27 -26.61
N PRO A 765 16.08 3.62 -27.63
CA PRO A 765 16.21 2.81 -28.85
C PRO A 765 16.62 1.35 -28.58
N CYS A 766 17.21 1.08 -27.42
CA CYS A 766 17.68 -0.24 -26.99
C CYS A 766 16.68 -1.02 -26.11
N ALA A 767 15.53 -0.46 -25.74
CA ALA A 767 14.62 -1.08 -24.78
C ALA A 767 14.03 -2.41 -25.26
N GLN A 768 13.90 -2.59 -26.58
CA GLN A 768 13.40 -3.84 -27.17
C GLN A 768 14.48 -4.94 -27.21
N GLY A 769 15.74 -4.60 -26.94
CA GLY A 769 16.87 -5.52 -26.99
C GLY A 769 17.35 -5.79 -28.42
N CYS A 770 18.67 -5.80 -28.61
CA CYS A 770 19.25 -6.15 -29.91
C CYS A 770 19.48 -7.66 -30.02
N PHE A 771 19.61 -8.11 -31.26
CA PHE A 771 19.95 -9.50 -31.55
C PHE A 771 21.23 -9.93 -30.81
N PRO A 772 21.32 -11.19 -30.32
CA PRO A 772 22.50 -11.67 -29.59
C PRO A 772 23.82 -11.38 -30.30
N GLY A 773 24.74 -10.71 -29.60
CA GLY A 773 26.05 -10.33 -30.13
C GLY A 773 26.08 -9.03 -30.94
N VAL A 774 24.93 -8.35 -31.11
CA VAL A 774 24.84 -6.99 -31.65
C VAL A 774 24.94 -5.98 -30.51
N GLY A 775 25.88 -5.03 -30.63
CA GLY A 775 25.97 -3.92 -29.69
C GLY A 775 24.82 -2.94 -29.89
N CYS A 776 24.28 -2.41 -28.79
CA CYS A 776 23.31 -1.32 -28.85
C CYS A 776 23.95 0.02 -28.51
N ASP A 777 23.71 1.02 -29.34
CA ASP A 777 24.07 2.40 -29.09
C ASP A 777 22.83 3.18 -28.59
N PRO A 778 22.90 3.89 -27.44
CA PRO A 778 21.75 4.59 -26.87
C PRO A 778 21.12 5.67 -27.76
N HIS A 779 21.80 6.15 -28.81
CA HIS A 779 21.29 7.21 -29.70
C HIS A 779 20.86 6.67 -31.06
N SER A 780 21.52 5.63 -31.55
CA SER A 780 21.32 5.07 -32.91
C SER A 780 20.67 3.69 -32.93
N GLY A 781 20.45 3.05 -31.77
CA GLY A 781 19.79 1.76 -31.65
C GLY A 781 20.73 0.59 -31.91
N CYS A 782 20.19 -0.51 -32.44
CA CYS A 782 20.97 -1.71 -32.70
C CYS A 782 22.00 -1.51 -33.82
N GLY A 783 23.22 -1.98 -33.60
CA GLY A 783 24.26 -2.05 -34.63
C GLY A 783 23.93 -3.08 -35.72
N PRO A 784 24.82 -3.25 -36.72
CA PRO A 784 24.59 -4.21 -37.80
C PRO A 784 24.54 -5.65 -37.29
N CYS A 785 23.76 -6.50 -37.96
CA CYS A 785 23.67 -7.92 -37.68
C CYS A 785 25.05 -8.62 -37.74
N PRO A 786 25.27 -9.70 -36.96
CA PRO A 786 26.52 -10.43 -36.99
C PRO A 786 26.85 -11.00 -38.39
N PRO A 787 28.13 -11.23 -38.72
CA PRO A 787 28.52 -11.71 -40.04
C PRO A 787 27.79 -13.00 -40.47
N GLY A 788 27.17 -12.97 -41.65
CA GLY A 788 26.38 -14.09 -42.18
C GLY A 788 24.87 -13.99 -41.94
N LEU A 789 24.43 -12.96 -41.21
CA LEU A 789 23.03 -12.61 -41.01
C LEU A 789 22.75 -11.23 -41.63
N THR A 790 21.52 -11.01 -42.07
CA THR A 790 21.02 -9.76 -42.63
C THR A 790 19.84 -9.26 -41.81
N GLY A 791 19.68 -7.93 -41.71
CA GLY A 791 18.60 -7.33 -40.95
C GLY A 791 18.97 -5.95 -40.39
N ASP A 792 18.14 -5.45 -39.47
CA ASP A 792 18.27 -4.13 -38.85
C ASP A 792 19.02 -4.16 -37.50
N GLY A 793 19.56 -5.31 -37.11
CA GLY A 793 20.28 -5.49 -35.85
C GLY A 793 19.39 -5.84 -34.66
N GLN A 794 18.10 -5.52 -34.73
CA GLN A 794 17.09 -6.05 -33.83
C GLN A 794 16.60 -7.40 -34.33
N HIS A 795 16.24 -7.49 -35.61
CA HIS A 795 15.88 -8.73 -36.27
C HIS A 795 16.99 -9.14 -37.22
N CYS A 796 17.67 -10.24 -36.91
CA CYS A 796 18.72 -10.79 -37.77
C CYS A 796 18.31 -12.17 -38.25
N ALA A 797 18.18 -12.32 -39.57
CA ALA A 797 17.89 -13.59 -40.20
C ALA A 797 19.06 -14.03 -41.08
N GLY A 798 19.28 -15.34 -41.18
CA GLY A 798 20.12 -15.88 -42.25
C GLY A 798 19.40 -15.69 -43.59
N GLU A 799 20.14 -15.44 -44.68
CA GLU A 799 19.55 -15.37 -46.01
C GLU A 799 18.80 -16.67 -46.34
N GLY A 800 17.46 -16.60 -46.35
CA GLY A 800 16.61 -17.65 -46.89
C GLY A 800 16.77 -17.71 -48.42
N LEU A 801 17.42 -18.78 -48.88
CA LEU A 801 17.62 -19.22 -50.28
C LEU A 801 18.72 -18.52 -51.09
N GLY A 802 19.97 -18.83 -50.71
CA GLY A 802 21.13 -18.59 -51.56
C GLY A 802 22.34 -19.52 -51.38
N CYS A 803 22.34 -20.47 -50.42
CA CYS A 803 23.51 -21.35 -50.24
C CYS A 803 23.16 -22.84 -50.29
N GLY A 804 22.56 -23.23 -51.41
CA GLY A 804 22.61 -24.60 -51.91
C GLY A 804 23.59 -24.82 -53.07
N SER A 805 24.16 -23.76 -53.68
CA SER A 805 24.93 -23.95 -54.92
C SER A 805 25.89 -22.82 -55.33
N ALA A 806 26.43 -22.00 -54.44
CA ALA A 806 27.54 -21.10 -54.84
C ALA A 806 28.88 -21.87 -54.94
N CYS A 807 29.14 -22.79 -54.01
CA CYS A 807 30.38 -23.57 -54.01
C CYS A 807 30.23 -24.98 -54.60
N GLY A 808 29.02 -25.39 -55.02
CA GLY A 808 28.73 -26.77 -55.42
C GLY A 808 29.12 -27.78 -54.33
N SER A 809 29.40 -29.03 -54.71
CA SER A 809 29.86 -30.10 -53.80
C SER A 809 31.30 -29.90 -53.27
N ARG A 810 31.74 -28.67 -53.04
CA ARG A 810 33.04 -28.38 -52.42
C ARG A 810 32.88 -28.40 -50.91
N SER A 811 33.47 -29.39 -50.28
CA SER A 811 33.64 -29.47 -48.83
C SER A 811 34.95 -28.79 -48.41
N CYS A 812 35.01 -28.34 -47.16
CA CYS A 812 36.29 -27.96 -46.55
C CYS A 812 37.28 -29.13 -46.72
N PRO A 813 38.49 -28.88 -47.24
CA PRO A 813 39.52 -29.92 -47.34
C PRO A 813 39.73 -30.55 -45.96
N GLN A 814 39.77 -31.89 -45.91
CA GLN A 814 39.96 -32.60 -44.65
C GLN A 814 41.30 -32.17 -44.03
N GLY A 815 41.27 -31.66 -42.80
CA GLY A 815 42.47 -31.12 -42.12
C GLY A 815 42.86 -29.69 -42.52
N PHE A 816 41.98 -28.92 -43.16
CA PHE A 816 42.26 -27.52 -43.50
C PHE A 816 42.54 -26.65 -42.26
N CYS A 817 41.69 -26.79 -41.23
CA CYS A 817 41.92 -26.19 -39.92
C CYS A 817 42.52 -27.21 -38.98
N SER A 818 43.52 -26.78 -38.23
CA SER A 818 44.20 -27.64 -37.27
C SER A 818 43.73 -27.33 -35.85
N ASN A 819 44.02 -28.24 -34.92
CA ASN A 819 44.01 -27.96 -33.48
C ASN A 819 42.68 -27.46 -32.90
N GLY A 820 41.59 -28.13 -33.28
CA GLY A 820 40.23 -27.81 -32.81
C GLY A 820 39.60 -26.61 -33.52
N GLY A 821 40.29 -26.00 -34.49
CA GLY A 821 39.74 -24.96 -35.34
C GLY A 821 38.61 -25.49 -36.24
N ARG A 822 37.51 -24.75 -36.32
CA ARG A 822 36.37 -25.14 -37.18
C ARG A 822 36.52 -24.51 -38.56
N CYS A 823 36.57 -25.35 -39.60
CA CYS A 823 36.63 -24.89 -40.99
C CYS A 823 35.27 -24.45 -41.50
N ARG A 824 35.22 -23.27 -42.11
CA ARG A 824 34.05 -22.74 -42.80
C ARG A 824 34.47 -22.22 -44.18
N LEU A 825 33.61 -22.28 -45.19
CA LEU A 825 33.89 -21.68 -46.49
C LEU A 825 33.47 -20.21 -46.48
N HIS A 826 34.32 -19.33 -47.01
CA HIS A 826 34.02 -17.92 -47.15
C HIS A 826 32.82 -17.74 -48.10
N PRO A 827 31.75 -17.02 -47.69
CA PRO A 827 30.47 -17.01 -48.38
C PRO A 827 30.52 -16.59 -49.85
N SER A 828 31.43 -15.68 -50.22
CA SER A 828 31.51 -15.11 -51.57
C SER A 828 32.67 -15.61 -52.42
N SER A 829 33.71 -16.20 -51.82
CA SER A 829 34.91 -16.67 -52.55
C SER A 829 35.08 -18.18 -52.55
N CYS A 830 34.25 -18.90 -51.78
CA CYS A 830 34.35 -20.35 -51.57
C CYS A 830 35.73 -20.82 -51.07
N ALA A 831 36.54 -19.90 -50.52
CA ALA A 831 37.83 -20.22 -49.93
C ALA A 831 37.63 -20.70 -48.49
N PRO A 832 38.26 -21.80 -48.06
CA PRO A 832 38.17 -22.26 -46.68
C PRO A 832 38.88 -21.30 -45.71
N ILE A 833 38.24 -21.03 -44.57
CA ILE A 833 38.68 -20.16 -43.46
C ILE A 833 38.52 -20.94 -42.15
N CYS A 834 39.38 -20.66 -41.17
CA CYS A 834 39.33 -21.30 -39.86
C CYS A 834 38.87 -20.34 -38.77
N GLU A 835 37.90 -20.77 -37.97
CA GLU A 835 37.64 -20.20 -36.64
C GLU A 835 38.54 -20.89 -35.62
N CYS A 836 39.43 -20.14 -34.99
CA CYS A 836 40.43 -20.68 -34.08
C CYS A 836 40.07 -20.42 -32.61
N PRO A 837 40.32 -21.37 -31.69
CA PRO A 837 40.28 -21.10 -30.25
C PRO A 837 41.20 -19.95 -29.82
N PRO A 838 40.95 -19.27 -28.67
CA PRO A 838 41.65 -18.05 -28.25
C PRO A 838 43.18 -18.14 -28.18
N ALA A 839 43.75 -19.34 -28.02
CA ALA A 839 45.19 -19.54 -27.99
C ALA A 839 45.88 -19.36 -29.36
N PHE A 840 45.16 -19.37 -30.48
CA PHE A 840 45.73 -19.33 -31.85
C PHE A 840 45.61 -17.97 -32.50
N THR A 841 46.61 -17.60 -33.27
CA THR A 841 46.71 -16.27 -33.89
C THR A 841 46.77 -16.28 -35.40
N ASP A 842 46.96 -17.44 -36.03
CA ASP A 842 47.08 -17.55 -37.49
C ASP A 842 45.81 -18.10 -38.16
N SER A 843 45.66 -17.78 -39.45
CA SER A 843 44.47 -18.11 -40.27
C SER A 843 44.13 -19.60 -40.41
N ARG A 844 45.00 -20.51 -39.98
CA ARG A 844 44.79 -21.97 -40.02
C ARG A 844 44.84 -22.66 -38.64
N CYS A 845 44.94 -21.88 -37.57
CA CYS A 845 45.04 -22.35 -36.19
C CYS A 845 46.26 -23.26 -35.94
N LEU A 846 47.37 -23.02 -36.62
CA LEU A 846 48.61 -23.79 -36.49
C LEU A 846 49.54 -23.20 -35.42
N VAL A 847 49.55 -21.89 -35.26
CA VAL A 847 50.48 -21.16 -34.40
C VAL A 847 49.73 -20.62 -33.19
N ALA A 848 50.14 -21.07 -32.01
CA ALA A 848 49.63 -20.55 -30.75
C ALA A 848 50.38 -19.25 -30.37
N GLY A 849 49.66 -18.24 -29.89
CA GLY A 849 50.24 -16.94 -29.52
C GLY A 849 49.33 -16.01 -28.72
N GLY A 850 48.05 -16.36 -28.55
CA GLY A 850 47.08 -15.61 -27.75
C GLY A 850 47.17 -15.96 -26.26
N ASP A 851 46.91 -14.97 -25.40
CA ASP A 851 46.79 -15.19 -23.96
C ASP A 851 45.32 -15.49 -23.62
N PHE A 852 45.06 -16.32 -22.63
CA PHE A 852 43.69 -16.71 -22.26
C PHE A 852 43.55 -16.97 -20.75
N GLN A 853 42.30 -16.95 -20.26
CA GLN A 853 42.00 -17.20 -18.85
C GLN A 853 42.09 -18.70 -18.52
N PRO A 854 42.75 -19.08 -17.42
CA PRO A 854 42.85 -20.47 -16.96
C PRO A 854 41.51 -20.97 -16.42
N LEU A 855 41.31 -22.28 -16.43
CA LEU A 855 40.17 -22.86 -15.75
C LEU A 855 40.49 -23.12 -14.28
N ALA A 856 39.51 -22.83 -13.44
CA ALA A 856 39.51 -23.24 -12.05
C ALA A 856 39.31 -24.76 -11.95
N SER A 857 40.09 -25.40 -11.08
CA SER A 857 39.89 -26.78 -10.67
C SER A 857 38.56 -26.92 -9.94
N ALA A 858 37.90 -28.06 -10.12
CA ALA A 858 36.67 -28.39 -9.39
C ALA A 858 36.88 -28.42 -7.86
N ASP A 859 38.12 -28.67 -7.41
CA ASP A 859 38.48 -28.74 -6.00
C ASP A 859 38.91 -27.40 -5.39
N LEU A 860 38.73 -26.27 -6.10
CA LEU A 860 39.09 -24.94 -5.61
C LEU A 860 38.33 -24.60 -4.30
N PRO A 861 39.03 -24.43 -3.16
CA PRO A 861 38.38 -24.13 -1.89
C PRO A 861 37.74 -22.75 -1.90
N ARG A 862 36.55 -22.66 -1.29
CA ARG A 862 35.86 -21.38 -1.11
C ARG A 862 36.53 -20.54 -0.04
N ARG A 863 36.56 -19.23 -0.28
CA ARG A 863 36.94 -18.23 0.70
C ARG A 863 35.88 -18.21 1.80
N SER A 864 36.25 -18.45 3.06
CA SER A 864 35.28 -18.43 4.17
C SER A 864 35.71 -17.56 5.34
N VAL A 865 34.75 -16.84 5.90
CA VAL A 865 34.90 -15.98 7.08
C VAL A 865 33.84 -16.32 8.13
N ARG A 866 34.18 -16.24 9.40
CA ARG A 866 33.25 -16.34 10.52
C ARG A 866 32.88 -14.95 11.01
N LEU A 867 31.59 -14.66 11.02
CA LEU A 867 30.99 -13.43 11.53
C LEU A 867 30.43 -13.67 12.93
N ARG A 868 30.83 -12.84 13.89
CA ARG A 868 30.19 -12.79 15.23
C ARG A 868 29.22 -11.63 15.29
N LEU A 869 27.93 -11.95 15.15
CA LEU A 869 26.84 -10.99 15.06
C LEU A 869 26.06 -10.92 16.36
N ARG A 870 25.54 -9.73 16.69
CA ARG A 870 24.63 -9.53 17.81
C ARG A 870 23.34 -8.91 17.33
N ALA A 871 22.24 -9.62 17.50
CA ALA A 871 20.91 -9.16 17.11
C ALA A 871 20.34 -8.16 18.14
N LEU A 872 19.56 -7.19 17.68
CA LEU A 872 18.86 -6.20 18.53
C LEU A 872 17.52 -6.72 19.06
N ARG A 873 17.02 -7.83 18.48
CA ARG A 873 15.78 -8.52 18.87
C ARG A 873 15.94 -10.03 18.70
N ASN A 874 14.99 -10.80 19.25
CA ASN A 874 15.08 -12.26 19.27
C ASN A 874 14.84 -12.74 17.83
N ALA A 875 15.85 -13.28 17.19
CA ALA A 875 15.82 -13.69 15.80
C ALA A 875 16.09 -15.19 15.68
N THR A 876 15.45 -15.84 14.71
CA THR A 876 15.75 -17.24 14.39
C THR A 876 17.02 -17.34 13.53
N ALA A 877 17.65 -18.52 13.49
CA ALA A 877 18.80 -18.74 12.61
C ALA A 877 18.46 -18.47 11.13
N GLU A 878 17.21 -18.70 10.72
CA GLU A 878 16.72 -18.44 9.36
C GLU A 878 16.59 -16.94 9.06
N GLU A 879 16.05 -16.16 10.00
CA GLU A 879 15.99 -14.70 9.87
C GLU A 879 17.39 -14.07 9.82
N VAL A 880 18.31 -14.59 10.65
CA VAL A 880 19.73 -14.20 10.61
C VAL A 880 20.34 -14.57 9.26
N ASN A 881 20.07 -15.77 8.74
CA ASN A 881 20.56 -16.21 7.44
C ASN A 881 20.11 -15.30 6.30
N VAL A 882 18.81 -15.00 6.23
CA VAL A 882 18.21 -14.16 5.19
C VAL A 882 18.81 -12.75 5.24
N THR A 883 18.90 -12.17 6.43
CA THR A 883 19.41 -10.80 6.61
C THR A 883 20.91 -10.71 6.28
N VAL A 884 21.71 -11.67 6.75
CA VAL A 884 23.15 -11.72 6.46
C VAL A 884 23.39 -11.97 4.97
N SER A 885 22.61 -12.86 4.34
CA SER A 885 22.70 -13.11 2.89
C SER A 885 22.37 -11.86 2.07
N ALA A 886 21.36 -11.09 2.46
CA ALA A 886 21.01 -9.84 1.79
C ALA A 886 22.13 -8.79 1.92
N ILE A 887 22.69 -8.62 3.13
CA ILE A 887 23.79 -7.68 3.37
C ILE A 887 25.04 -8.09 2.59
N LEU A 888 25.45 -9.37 2.65
CA LEU A 888 26.65 -9.85 1.95
C LEU A 888 26.45 -9.92 0.43
N GLY A 889 25.22 -10.15 -0.04
CA GLY A 889 24.86 -10.07 -1.45
C GLY A 889 24.87 -8.65 -2.02
N SER A 890 24.72 -7.63 -1.16
CA SER A 890 24.82 -6.21 -1.54
C SER A 890 26.25 -5.71 -1.73
N LEU A 891 27.28 -6.50 -1.39
CA LEU A 891 28.67 -6.14 -1.61
C LEU A 891 28.95 -5.82 -3.10
N GLU A 892 29.86 -4.89 -3.33
CA GLU A 892 30.21 -4.38 -4.68
C GLU A 892 30.73 -5.51 -5.59
N VAL A 893 31.60 -6.37 -5.05
CA VAL A 893 32.10 -7.56 -5.75
C VAL A 893 31.16 -8.74 -5.50
N LYS A 894 30.51 -9.23 -6.55
CA LYS A 894 29.53 -10.34 -6.52
C LYS A 894 30.20 -11.71 -6.40
N ALA A 895 30.90 -11.93 -5.29
CA ALA A 895 31.58 -13.18 -4.98
C ALA A 895 30.92 -13.97 -3.83
N PHE A 896 29.90 -13.42 -3.16
CA PHE A 896 29.17 -14.12 -2.10
C PHE A 896 28.42 -15.35 -2.68
N TRP A 897 28.58 -16.49 -2.02
CA TRP A 897 27.97 -17.75 -2.43
C TRP A 897 26.81 -18.14 -1.50
N SER A 898 27.11 -18.32 -0.21
CA SER A 898 26.10 -18.70 0.79
C SER A 898 26.60 -18.53 2.21
N ASN A 899 25.68 -18.48 3.18
CA ASN A 899 26.02 -18.69 4.58
C ASN A 899 25.89 -20.18 4.95
N THR A 900 26.85 -20.67 5.73
CA THR A 900 26.88 -22.01 6.30
C THR A 900 27.09 -21.94 7.81
N ASN A 901 26.69 -23.00 8.53
CA ASN A 901 26.98 -23.19 9.95
C ASN A 901 26.55 -22.04 10.89
N ILE A 902 25.28 -21.64 10.81
CA ILE A 902 24.68 -20.57 11.62
C ILE A 902 24.32 -21.12 12.99
N THR A 903 25.05 -20.69 14.02
CA THR A 903 24.89 -21.20 15.38
C THR A 903 24.61 -20.08 16.37
N ARG A 904 23.64 -20.31 17.26
CA ARG A 904 23.33 -19.38 18.36
C ARG A 904 24.38 -19.59 19.45
N MET A 905 25.06 -18.51 19.84
CA MET A 905 26.13 -18.57 20.84
C MET A 905 25.52 -18.58 22.25
N ALA A 906 25.82 -19.61 23.05
CA ALA A 906 25.56 -19.60 24.48
C ALA A 906 26.60 -18.72 25.19
N SER A 907 26.19 -17.96 26.21
CA SER A 907 27.09 -17.11 26.99
C SER A 907 28.22 -17.95 27.60
N CYS A 908 29.47 -17.55 27.39
CA CYS A 908 30.60 -18.13 28.11
C CYS A 908 30.41 -17.99 29.63
N SER A 909 30.69 -19.08 30.34
CA SER A 909 30.77 -19.15 31.79
C SER A 909 31.93 -18.30 32.33
N SER A 910 31.64 -17.60 33.45
CA SER A 910 32.58 -17.08 34.45
C SER A 910 33.75 -16.22 33.96
N SER A 911 33.53 -14.91 33.74
CA SER A 911 34.48 -13.81 34.07
C SER A 911 34.14 -12.43 33.45
N CYS A 912 32.92 -12.14 32.99
CA CYS A 912 32.55 -10.78 32.56
C CYS A 912 31.57 -10.08 33.52
N PRO A 913 31.89 -8.88 34.02
CA PRO A 913 30.99 -8.09 34.85
C PRO A 913 30.04 -7.26 33.99
N ARG A 914 28.73 -7.45 34.23
CA ARG A 914 27.53 -6.67 33.86
C ARG A 914 26.53 -7.48 33.02
N ARG A 915 25.32 -7.60 33.60
CA ARG A 915 24.13 -8.25 33.05
C ARG A 915 23.90 -7.86 31.58
N ALA A 916 24.04 -8.83 30.67
CA ALA A 916 23.49 -8.77 29.33
C ALA A 916 22.34 -9.79 29.22
N PRO A 917 21.19 -9.45 28.63
CA PRO A 917 20.08 -10.39 28.49
C PRO A 917 20.40 -11.49 27.47
N ASP A 918 20.06 -12.72 27.83
CA ASP A 918 20.33 -13.93 27.06
C ASP A 918 19.60 -13.95 25.72
N GLY A 919 20.29 -14.37 24.65
CA GLY A 919 19.64 -14.89 23.44
C GLY A 919 19.96 -14.24 22.09
N PHE A 920 20.82 -13.22 22.01
CA PHE A 920 20.96 -12.44 20.76
C PHE A 920 22.27 -12.61 19.97
N ALA A 921 23.21 -13.45 20.39
CA ALA A 921 24.50 -13.61 19.71
C ALA A 921 24.53 -14.81 18.74
N PHE A 922 25.04 -14.60 17.53
CA PHE A 922 25.14 -15.60 16.47
C PHE A 922 26.55 -15.68 15.88
N ALA A 923 27.00 -16.89 15.57
CA ALA A 923 28.16 -17.13 14.73
C ALA A 923 27.68 -17.64 13.36
N VAL A 924 28.06 -16.94 12.29
CA VAL A 924 27.72 -17.30 10.90
C VAL A 924 29.01 -17.51 10.12
N VAL A 925 29.12 -18.59 9.34
CA VAL A 925 30.21 -18.75 8.36
C VAL A 925 29.70 -18.30 7.01
N ALA A 926 30.32 -17.31 6.39
CA ALA A 926 29.99 -16.85 5.06
C ALA A 926 31.04 -17.35 4.06
N GLU A 927 30.58 -17.91 2.94
CA GLU A 927 31.42 -18.46 1.87
C GLU A 927 31.37 -17.59 0.61
N PHE A 928 32.53 -17.44 -0.03
CA PHE A 928 32.76 -16.64 -1.22
C PHE A 928 33.58 -17.42 -2.26
N THR A 929 33.36 -17.15 -3.55
CA THR A 929 33.97 -17.88 -4.65
C THR A 929 35.17 -17.11 -5.23
N TYR A 930 36.35 -17.73 -5.22
CA TYR A 930 37.51 -17.21 -5.96
C TYR A 930 37.34 -17.41 -7.47
N THR A 931 37.79 -16.45 -8.26
CA THR A 931 37.91 -16.57 -9.72
C THR A 931 39.34 -16.28 -10.15
N SER A 932 39.67 -16.46 -11.43
CA SER A 932 40.99 -16.10 -11.95
C SER A 932 41.23 -14.59 -11.99
N SER A 933 40.20 -13.75 -11.78
CA SER A 933 40.29 -12.29 -11.86
C SER A 933 41.06 -11.67 -10.69
N SER A 934 41.98 -10.74 -11.00
CA SER A 934 42.74 -9.97 -10.01
C SER A 934 41.85 -9.16 -9.07
N SER A 935 40.78 -8.55 -9.58
CA SER A 935 39.87 -7.71 -8.80
C SER A 935 39.11 -8.52 -7.74
N VAL A 936 38.67 -9.72 -8.10
CA VAL A 936 37.98 -10.64 -7.19
C VAL A 936 38.96 -11.18 -6.14
N ILE A 937 40.15 -11.61 -6.57
CA ILE A 937 41.18 -12.15 -5.66
C ILE A 937 41.62 -11.07 -4.65
N TRP A 938 41.88 -9.86 -5.12
CA TRP A 938 42.31 -8.75 -4.28
C TRP A 938 41.22 -8.33 -3.29
N PHE A 939 39.97 -8.17 -3.75
CA PHE A 939 38.85 -7.86 -2.86
C PHE A 939 38.67 -8.91 -1.76
N LEU A 940 38.65 -10.20 -2.13
CA LEU A 940 38.43 -11.30 -1.19
C LEU A 940 39.56 -11.48 -0.16
N ASN A 941 40.78 -11.08 -0.53
CA ASN A 941 41.95 -11.19 0.33
C ASN A 941 42.15 -9.95 1.19
N GLU A 942 42.07 -8.75 0.62
CA GLU A 942 42.54 -7.52 1.28
C GLU A 942 41.40 -6.65 1.80
N GLU A 943 40.24 -6.63 1.13
CA GLU A 943 39.15 -5.70 1.48
C GLU A 943 37.95 -6.34 2.16
N LEU A 944 37.79 -7.67 2.04
CA LEU A 944 36.57 -8.37 2.43
C LEU A 944 36.11 -8.07 3.87
N ALA A 945 37.02 -8.09 4.86
CA ALA A 945 36.65 -7.86 6.25
C ALA A 945 36.14 -6.43 6.50
N ALA A 946 36.80 -5.43 5.90
CA ALA A 946 36.39 -4.03 6.00
C ALA A 946 35.10 -3.77 5.24
N ALA A 947 34.93 -4.37 4.06
CA ALA A 947 33.71 -4.28 3.26
C ALA A 947 32.50 -4.90 3.98
N ILE A 948 32.69 -6.04 4.66
CA ILE A 948 31.64 -6.66 5.49
C ILE A 948 31.28 -5.75 6.67
N ALA A 949 32.27 -5.25 7.43
CA ALA A 949 32.00 -4.33 8.55
C ALA A 949 31.31 -3.04 8.08
N GLY A 950 31.71 -2.50 6.93
CA GLY A 950 31.07 -1.36 6.25
C GLY A 950 29.62 -1.64 5.85
N ALA A 951 29.34 -2.81 5.29
CA ALA A 951 27.99 -3.21 4.87
C ALA A 951 27.02 -3.37 6.07
N PHE A 952 27.51 -3.88 7.20
CA PHE A 952 26.72 -3.98 8.43
C PHE A 952 26.52 -2.63 9.15
N SER A 953 27.29 -1.60 8.80
CA SER A 953 27.25 -0.27 9.43
C SER A 953 26.65 0.83 8.57
N GLY A 954 26.54 0.65 7.26
CA GLY A 954 25.98 1.61 6.32
C GLY A 954 24.44 1.59 6.26
N GLN A 955 23.81 2.77 6.28
CA GLN A 955 22.34 2.94 6.15
C GLN A 955 21.78 2.46 4.79
N ARG A 956 22.62 2.30 3.76
CA ARG A 956 22.20 1.91 2.39
C ARG A 956 21.91 0.40 2.27
N ALA A 957 22.83 -0.46 2.71
CA ALA A 957 22.64 -1.92 2.70
C ALA A 957 21.54 -2.38 3.67
N GLN A 958 21.36 -1.69 4.80
CA GLN A 958 20.26 -1.96 5.74
C GLN A 958 18.89 -1.51 5.22
N ARG A 959 18.82 -0.50 4.33
CA ARG A 959 17.58 -0.08 3.65
C ARG A 959 17.24 -1.00 2.47
N GLU A 960 18.24 -1.48 1.73
CA GLU A 960 18.07 -2.44 0.63
C GLU A 960 17.63 -3.85 1.12
N ALA A 961 17.92 -4.21 2.38
CA ALA A 961 17.52 -5.50 2.98
C ALA A 961 16.10 -5.53 3.57
N GLY A 962 15.34 -4.41 3.60
CA GLY A 962 13.91 -4.40 3.98
C GLY A 962 13.55 -4.84 5.41
N THR A 963 14.52 -5.02 6.30
CA THR A 963 14.30 -5.38 7.71
C THR A 963 15.02 -4.39 8.61
N GLY A 964 14.25 -3.60 9.38
CA GLY A 964 14.79 -2.62 10.33
C GLY A 964 15.89 -3.21 11.22
N HIS A 965 16.90 -2.38 11.53
CA HIS A 965 18.13 -2.65 12.30
C HIS A 965 18.07 -3.95 13.12
N LEU A 966 18.43 -5.09 12.51
CA LEU A 966 18.40 -6.39 13.17
C LEU A 966 19.67 -6.65 13.98
N PHE A 967 20.80 -6.01 13.64
CA PHE A 967 22.11 -6.25 14.26
C PHE A 967 22.75 -4.97 14.80
N GLU A 968 23.53 -5.10 15.87
CA GLU A 968 24.44 -4.05 16.35
C GLU A 968 25.56 -3.80 15.31
N HIS A 969 26.22 -2.64 15.43
CA HIS A 969 27.36 -2.28 14.58
C HIS A 969 28.46 -3.34 14.64
N LEU A 970 28.87 -3.86 13.49
CA LEU A 970 29.86 -4.92 13.38
C LEU A 970 31.26 -4.32 13.20
N HIS A 971 32.16 -4.53 14.17
CA HIS A 971 33.55 -4.13 14.05
C HIS A 971 34.36 -5.12 13.20
N PRO A 972 35.39 -4.70 12.45
CA PRO A 972 36.24 -5.62 11.68
C PRO A 972 36.82 -6.79 12.50
N ASP A 973 37.09 -6.59 13.79
CA ASP A 973 37.59 -7.64 14.70
C ASP A 973 36.59 -8.78 14.94
N ASN A 974 35.31 -8.58 14.59
CA ASN A 974 34.26 -9.59 14.66
C ASN A 974 34.23 -10.50 13.41
N VAL A 975 35.04 -10.21 12.39
CA VAL A 975 35.21 -11.01 11.17
C VAL A 975 36.50 -11.79 11.28
N THR A 976 36.42 -13.12 11.36
CA THR A 976 37.59 -13.99 11.47
C THR A 976 37.75 -14.84 10.22
N ASP A 977 38.93 -14.83 9.61
CA ASP A 977 39.24 -15.68 8.46
C ASP A 977 39.28 -17.16 8.87
N LEU A 978 38.53 -17.99 8.13
CA LEU A 978 38.57 -19.45 8.29
C LEU A 978 39.38 -20.09 7.16
N VAL A 979 39.09 -19.71 5.93
CA VAL A 979 39.85 -20.14 4.74
C VAL A 979 40.15 -18.90 3.92
N LYS A 980 41.42 -18.53 3.78
CA LYS A 980 41.92 -17.43 2.94
C LYS A 980 43.14 -17.95 2.21
N LEU A 981 43.10 -17.95 0.88
CA LEU A 981 44.20 -18.44 0.04
C LEU A 981 44.98 -17.25 -0.50
N SER A 982 46.30 -17.28 -0.34
CA SER A 982 47.22 -16.35 -1.00
C SER A 982 47.24 -16.57 -2.51
N VAL A 983 47.74 -15.57 -3.26
CA VAL A 983 47.95 -15.71 -4.71
C VAL A 983 48.87 -16.90 -5.02
N ALA A 984 49.86 -17.18 -4.17
CA ALA A 984 50.74 -18.34 -4.36
C ALA A 984 49.99 -19.68 -4.22
N GLU A 985 49.07 -19.78 -3.26
CA GLU A 985 48.27 -20.99 -3.03
C GLU A 985 47.17 -21.17 -4.08
N LEU A 986 46.51 -20.08 -4.50
CA LEU A 986 45.49 -20.09 -5.55
C LEU A 986 46.05 -20.59 -6.88
N ARG A 987 47.33 -20.31 -7.17
CA ARG A 987 48.01 -20.73 -8.39
C ARG A 987 47.93 -22.24 -8.63
N HIS A 988 47.85 -23.06 -7.58
CA HIS A 988 47.76 -24.52 -7.68
C HIS A 988 46.39 -25.02 -8.18
N TYR A 989 45.36 -24.18 -8.10
CA TYR A 989 44.00 -24.53 -8.47
C TYR A 989 43.61 -24.04 -9.87
N PHE A 990 44.49 -23.32 -10.57
CA PHE A 990 44.26 -22.85 -11.93
C PHE A 990 45.14 -23.61 -12.92
N SER A 991 44.54 -24.09 -14.00
CA SER A 991 45.24 -24.88 -15.01
C SER A 991 45.17 -24.24 -16.39
N CYS A 992 46.30 -24.25 -17.09
CA CYS A 992 46.42 -23.84 -18.49
C CYS A 992 46.23 -25.00 -19.48
N VAL A 993 45.75 -26.16 -19.00
CA VAL A 993 45.53 -27.35 -19.81
C VAL A 993 44.11 -27.30 -20.40
N LEU A 994 43.90 -26.45 -21.39
CA LEU A 994 42.73 -26.53 -22.26
C LEU A 994 43.24 -26.65 -23.71
N TYR A 995 42.77 -27.69 -24.42
CA TYR A 995 43.03 -27.93 -25.85
C TYR A 995 44.46 -28.33 -26.30
N GLY A 996 45.24 -29.06 -25.51
CA GLY A 996 46.34 -29.88 -26.05
C GLY A 996 47.60 -29.14 -26.55
N TYR A 997 47.99 -28.03 -25.90
CA TYR A 997 49.25 -27.33 -26.16
C TYR A 997 50.18 -27.36 -24.95
N GLU A 998 51.36 -27.96 -25.12
CA GLU A 998 52.33 -28.09 -24.05
C GLU A 998 53.13 -26.80 -23.84
N GLY A 999 53.32 -26.39 -22.59
CA GLY A 999 54.29 -25.36 -22.23
C GLY A 999 53.74 -23.96 -21.98
N TYR A 1000 52.42 -23.71 -22.09
CA TYR A 1000 51.83 -22.46 -21.57
C TYR A 1000 52.09 -22.32 -20.07
N GLN A 1001 52.49 -21.13 -19.64
CA GLN A 1001 52.80 -20.85 -18.25
C GLN A 1001 51.72 -19.97 -17.65
N LEU A 1002 51.08 -20.49 -16.61
CA LEU A 1002 50.23 -19.69 -15.75
C LEU A 1002 51.05 -18.53 -15.18
N ASP A 1003 50.53 -17.32 -15.22
CA ASP A 1003 51.12 -16.17 -14.56
C ASP A 1003 50.07 -15.32 -13.87
N TYR A 1004 50.49 -14.49 -12.92
CA TYR A 1004 49.59 -13.53 -12.28
C TYR A 1004 49.93 -12.12 -12.75
N VAL A 1005 49.06 -11.54 -13.58
CA VAL A 1005 49.16 -10.18 -14.09
C VAL A 1005 48.33 -9.28 -13.16
N GLY A 1006 48.94 -8.25 -12.57
CA GLY A 1006 48.28 -7.44 -11.53
C GLY A 1006 46.92 -6.85 -11.94
N THR A 1007 46.73 -6.53 -13.22
CA THR A 1007 45.49 -5.97 -13.78
C THR A 1007 44.45 -7.03 -14.15
N ASP A 1008 44.86 -8.22 -14.57
CA ASP A 1008 43.97 -9.21 -15.19
C ASP A 1008 43.79 -10.50 -14.38
N GLY A 1009 44.66 -10.74 -13.40
CA GLY A 1009 44.68 -11.90 -12.52
C GLY A 1009 45.50 -13.05 -13.07
N PHE A 1010 45.06 -14.29 -12.86
CA PHE A 1010 45.71 -15.46 -13.43
C PHE A 1010 45.44 -15.54 -14.94
N VAL A 1011 46.51 -15.58 -15.74
CA VAL A 1011 46.46 -15.65 -17.20
C VAL A 1011 47.43 -16.71 -17.69
N CYS A 1012 47.04 -17.48 -18.69
CA CYS A 1012 47.91 -18.44 -19.36
C CYS A 1012 48.68 -17.73 -20.47
N ILE A 1013 50.00 -17.60 -20.29
CA ILE A 1013 50.87 -16.85 -21.20
C ILE A 1013 51.79 -17.81 -21.95
N SER A 1014 51.93 -17.58 -23.25
CA SER A 1014 52.87 -18.31 -24.11
C SER A 1014 54.33 -17.99 -23.72
N PRO A 1015 55.22 -19.00 -23.55
CA PRO A 1015 56.65 -18.76 -23.29
C PRO A 1015 57.34 -17.88 -24.34
N CYS A 1016 56.83 -17.85 -25.57
CA CYS A 1016 57.37 -16.97 -26.61
C CYS A 1016 57.25 -15.49 -26.26
N LYS A 1017 56.18 -15.07 -25.57
CA LYS A 1017 56.04 -13.70 -25.04
C LYS A 1017 56.95 -13.44 -23.83
N LYS A 1018 57.44 -14.50 -23.18
CA LYS A 1018 58.36 -14.44 -22.03
C LYS A 1018 59.84 -14.58 -22.41
N GLY A 1019 60.20 -14.34 -23.67
CA GLY A 1019 61.58 -14.38 -24.11
C GLY A 1019 62.17 -15.79 -24.15
N PHE A 1020 61.39 -16.78 -24.61
CA PHE A 1020 61.87 -18.16 -24.71
C PHE A 1020 63.12 -18.32 -25.59
N CYS A 1021 63.26 -17.53 -26.66
CA CYS A 1021 64.44 -17.52 -27.54
C CYS A 1021 65.42 -16.40 -27.15
N GLN A 1022 66.71 -16.74 -27.08
CA GLN A 1022 67.76 -15.79 -26.75
C GLN A 1022 68.34 -15.11 -28.00
N HIS A 1023 69.07 -14.01 -27.80
CA HIS A 1023 69.83 -13.30 -28.84
C HIS A 1023 69.03 -12.92 -30.09
N GLY A 1024 67.77 -12.49 -29.91
CA GLY A 1024 66.91 -12.03 -31.00
C GLY A 1024 66.32 -13.14 -31.88
N GLY A 1025 66.41 -14.41 -31.45
CA GLY A 1025 65.76 -15.52 -32.15
C GLY A 1025 64.23 -15.35 -32.21
N GLN A 1026 63.63 -15.70 -33.34
CA GLN A 1026 62.18 -15.62 -33.52
C GLN A 1026 61.52 -16.83 -32.86
N CYS A 1027 60.60 -16.59 -31.93
CA CYS A 1027 59.88 -17.64 -31.21
C CYS A 1027 58.51 -17.91 -31.84
N GLN A 1028 58.20 -19.19 -32.06
CA GLN A 1028 56.87 -19.66 -32.45
C GLN A 1028 56.40 -20.75 -31.49
N HIS A 1029 55.16 -20.69 -31.02
CA HIS A 1029 54.59 -21.69 -30.12
C HIS A 1029 53.76 -22.69 -30.94
N LEU A 1030 54.27 -23.90 -31.10
CA LEU A 1030 53.66 -25.00 -31.86
C LEU A 1030 52.94 -25.97 -30.90
N PRO A 1031 52.14 -26.94 -31.41
CA PRO A 1031 51.44 -27.93 -30.56
C PRO A 1031 52.32 -28.68 -29.55
N GLY A 1032 53.56 -29.02 -29.94
CA GLY A 1032 54.55 -29.65 -29.06
C GLY A 1032 55.36 -28.68 -28.18
N GLY A 1033 54.98 -27.40 -28.11
CA GLY A 1033 55.63 -26.37 -27.31
C GLY A 1033 56.40 -25.29 -28.11
N PRO A 1034 57.05 -24.35 -27.41
CA PRO A 1034 57.74 -23.22 -28.03
C PRO A 1034 59.03 -23.66 -28.76
N THR A 1035 59.20 -23.17 -29.99
CA THR A 1035 60.33 -23.45 -30.87
C THR A 1035 61.00 -22.14 -31.29
N CYS A 1036 62.33 -22.15 -31.39
CA CYS A 1036 63.12 -20.98 -31.77
C CYS A 1036 63.72 -21.13 -33.17
N SER A 1037 63.55 -20.10 -33.99
CA SER A 1037 64.29 -19.91 -35.24
C SER A 1037 65.44 -18.92 -35.00
N CYS A 1038 66.66 -19.42 -35.10
CA CYS A 1038 67.88 -18.64 -34.87
C CYS A 1038 68.33 -18.03 -36.18
N VAL A 1039 67.98 -16.76 -36.40
CA VAL A 1039 68.38 -16.03 -37.62
C VAL A 1039 69.74 -15.38 -37.36
N PRO A 1040 70.74 -15.56 -38.25
CA PRO A 1040 71.99 -14.82 -38.17
C PRO A 1040 71.74 -13.31 -38.19
N PHE A 1041 72.44 -12.58 -37.35
CA PHE A 1041 72.37 -11.12 -37.32
C PHE A 1041 73.79 -10.54 -37.25
N SER A 1042 74.05 -9.55 -38.10
CA SER A 1042 75.39 -8.97 -38.23
C SER A 1042 76.46 -10.05 -38.52
N ILE A 1043 77.55 -10.06 -37.78
CA ILE A 1043 78.64 -11.05 -37.89
C ILE A 1043 78.37 -12.32 -37.08
N PHE A 1044 77.27 -12.41 -36.33
CA PHE A 1044 76.99 -13.53 -35.43
C PHE A 1044 75.91 -14.46 -35.97
N SER A 1045 76.16 -15.76 -35.84
CA SER A 1045 75.24 -16.85 -36.16
C SER A 1045 74.86 -17.57 -34.86
N PRO A 1046 73.70 -17.25 -34.27
CA PRO A 1046 73.19 -17.92 -33.08
C PRO A 1046 72.69 -19.34 -33.41
N GLY A 1047 72.88 -20.28 -32.49
CA GLY A 1047 72.57 -21.71 -32.65
C GLY A 1047 72.14 -22.39 -31.36
N GLY A 1048 71.72 -23.65 -31.46
CA GLY A 1048 71.11 -24.42 -30.38
C GLY A 1048 69.60 -24.20 -30.25
N SER A 1049 68.90 -25.08 -29.53
CA SER A 1049 67.43 -25.14 -29.48
C SER A 1049 66.71 -23.89 -28.95
N ARG A 1050 67.42 -22.99 -28.25
CA ARG A 1050 66.93 -21.69 -27.78
C ARG A 1050 67.75 -20.51 -28.28
N CYS A 1051 68.54 -20.71 -29.34
CA CYS A 1051 69.46 -19.73 -29.92
C CYS A 1051 70.55 -19.21 -28.97
N LYS A 1052 70.92 -20.03 -27.98
CA LYS A 1052 71.82 -19.66 -26.87
C LYS A 1052 73.32 -19.67 -27.23
N GLN A 1053 73.72 -20.31 -28.33
CA GLN A 1053 75.13 -20.42 -28.73
C GLN A 1053 75.43 -19.36 -29.79
N LEU A 1054 76.38 -18.45 -29.60
CA LEU A 1054 76.83 -17.53 -30.66
C LEU A 1054 78.10 -18.04 -31.33
N SER A 1055 78.12 -18.04 -32.65
CA SER A 1055 79.32 -18.25 -33.48
C SER A 1055 79.51 -17.06 -34.43
N VAL A 1056 80.72 -16.84 -34.94
CA VAL A 1056 80.99 -15.77 -35.93
C VAL A 1056 80.88 -16.34 -37.34
N SER A 1057 80.17 -15.64 -38.23
CA SER A 1057 80.02 -15.99 -39.64
C SER A 1057 81.38 -16.08 -40.35
N LEU A 1058 81.62 -17.16 -41.08
CA LEU A 1058 82.86 -17.38 -41.84
C LEU A 1058 83.16 -16.22 -42.82
N ALA A 1059 82.11 -15.66 -43.42
CA ALA A 1059 82.23 -14.51 -44.33
C ALA A 1059 82.63 -13.22 -43.59
N ALA A 1060 82.12 -13.01 -42.37
CA ALA A 1060 82.51 -11.87 -41.55
C ALA A 1060 83.95 -12.00 -41.01
N PHE A 1061 84.35 -13.21 -40.61
CA PHE A 1061 85.73 -13.51 -40.21
C PHE A 1061 86.71 -13.27 -41.36
N LEU A 1062 86.40 -13.76 -42.57
CA LEU A 1062 87.20 -13.52 -43.77
C LEU A 1062 87.19 -12.03 -44.18
N GLY A 1063 86.07 -11.33 -44.04
CA GLY A 1063 85.96 -9.90 -44.33
C GLY A 1063 86.81 -9.02 -43.40
N VAL A 1064 86.81 -9.31 -42.09
CA VAL A 1064 87.67 -8.61 -41.12
C VAL A 1064 89.15 -8.96 -41.34
N LEU A 1065 89.47 -10.22 -41.65
CA LEU A 1065 90.84 -10.67 -41.92
C LEU A 1065 91.41 -10.04 -43.20
N LEU A 1066 90.66 -10.06 -44.30
CA LEU A 1066 91.06 -9.49 -45.59
C LEU A 1066 91.09 -7.95 -45.55
N GLY A 1067 90.14 -7.31 -44.85
CA GLY A 1067 90.14 -5.87 -44.61
C GLY A 1067 91.33 -5.43 -43.76
N GLY A 1068 91.67 -6.19 -42.71
CA GLY A 1068 92.86 -5.97 -41.89
C GLY A 1068 94.16 -6.14 -42.68
N LEU A 1069 94.26 -7.18 -43.53
CA LEU A 1069 95.41 -7.39 -44.41
C LEU A 1069 95.55 -6.29 -45.46
N ALA A 1070 94.45 -5.83 -46.05
CA ALA A 1070 94.45 -4.71 -47.01
C ALA A 1070 94.88 -3.39 -46.36
N LEU A 1071 94.42 -3.10 -45.14
CA LEU A 1071 94.85 -1.94 -44.37
C LEU A 1071 96.34 -2.04 -44.00
N LEU A 1072 96.82 -3.22 -43.63
CA LEU A 1072 98.24 -3.46 -43.35
C LEU A 1072 99.10 -3.24 -44.60
N CYS A 1073 98.65 -3.72 -45.77
CA CYS A 1073 99.30 -3.47 -47.05
C CYS A 1073 99.29 -1.99 -47.44
N LEU A 1074 98.20 -1.26 -47.20
CA LEU A 1074 98.11 0.19 -47.42
C LEU A 1074 99.01 0.97 -46.47
N LEU A 1075 99.09 0.57 -45.20
CA LEU A 1075 100.00 1.17 -44.21
C LEU A 1075 101.46 0.88 -44.54
N LEU A 1076 101.78 -0.32 -45.03
CA LEU A 1076 103.12 -0.67 -45.53
C LEU A 1076 103.46 0.11 -46.79
N LEU A 1077 102.52 0.28 -47.74
CA LEU A 1077 102.70 1.12 -48.92
C LEU A 1077 102.90 2.59 -48.55
N ALA A 1078 102.12 3.12 -47.60
CA ALA A 1078 102.26 4.48 -47.09
C ALA A 1078 103.59 4.67 -46.34
N ALA A 1079 104.03 3.68 -45.56
CA ALA A 1079 105.33 3.69 -44.89
C ALA A 1079 106.48 3.62 -45.91
N CYS A 1080 106.36 2.80 -46.95
CA CYS A 1080 107.34 2.75 -48.05
C CYS A 1080 107.39 4.05 -48.86
N LEU A 1081 106.25 4.69 -49.12
CA LEU A 1081 106.17 6.01 -49.76
C LEU A 1081 106.81 7.11 -48.88
N ALA A 1082 106.57 7.06 -47.56
CA ALA A 1082 107.18 7.99 -46.60
C ALA A 1082 108.69 7.76 -46.36
N LEU A 1083 109.22 6.58 -46.72
CA LEU A 1083 110.66 6.25 -46.72
C LEU A 1083 111.36 6.59 -48.05
N SER A 1084 110.60 6.95 -49.09
CA SER A 1084 111.11 7.33 -50.43
C SER A 1084 111.05 8.85 -50.73
N LEU A 1085 110.48 9.62 -49.80
CA LEU A 1085 110.52 11.08 -49.69
C LEU A 1085 111.50 11.44 -48.56
#